data_AF-A0A517T6W9-F1
#
_entry.id   AF-A0A517T6W9-F1
#
_cell.length_a   1.000
_cell.length_b   1.000
_cell.length_c   1.000
_cell.angle_alpha   90.00
_cell.angle_beta   90.00
_cell.angle_gamma   90.00
#
_symmetry.space_group_name_H-M   'P 1'
#
loop_
_entity.id
_entity.type
_entity.pdbx_description
1 polymer ?
#
loop_
_entity_poly.entity_id
_entity_poly.type
_entity_poly.pdbx_seq_one_letter_code
_entity_poly.pdbx_strand_id
1 'polypeptide(L)'
;MILIPSHGLEDFPSALGEDEAKQLLDAFAVMFHPFVLAHAEHVWSPEPAAFPSHDVVGRIVLLPDASRELLDESWLETADSSGATILEGWTDRAELAEMLIDAYRSYLDATSDATSSDSTEMESSEEGASTPVETSDPPTTETEPASIDPELLLDFYALGSTFLQLELLTHRMHYYSDRDDSRFRQLATSAAKSALEGNDRQARQFLSQSFEYLLEVRERFHPIESYLLDLCLVIPRMVDDTFSENFESTHPINLLADAQEWQELCQEHPTVHQRLLSKAQKGEVSFLGGTFDAATSANTSVPQAEWQLRHGREVFRELFNSEPSVWATKHFDFGPMTPQLLRRSGYKAALHVLLANGLAPEDEHTCFQWSGADGSSLPALSRLPIVISGAESFLRLPELLSESMHGDQTAAAVFASWPNSSSELYEDLRRAHRYAPVLGKFVTFSTLFEECEQGHQIQRFEAGQYLSPELIVAVAAGEKNPLGNLQNRWLWRMKYDAAATITMLSNLIAGKQTDSTVLHELEDDLESSLHWHDSDNIPAVIPSTEIRDRIDELSHQAQSSFAQLITGSANAGTGLVFVNPHPIARRYWIDLPEDAPLPTAVEPVVAVQDSPQHRGVVINLPAGGFVFTGTGSSAPPEPAKPRRKKKLPAMAEENVLRSEFFEALIHPQTGGIAYVRDYDRRPKRFSQQLTYRFAHERAIPSKDDSHFAQFEEKTAYAEQRCRSMKVTCNGPTIGEIESTGDIVDQVNGNVLATFTQRTRITRGLRRIDIDMEIEPRELPSGDPWANYYTCRFAWNDSGASISRSLRQQAFAARGQRLESPDFIEVAENAELRTTILPNGLPCHRRSDHRMLDTILIVPGEKSRKFKISVLVDDPHPLASAMADAVPPYVIPVDSAPATTQSAWLVQLQPRNVSMLQLLPAEGLPLVDDDSDEPEQPTFADSVAVRVLEAEGIAVTANLQLFIEPQRATRVDLLGRVIDELEVVNGTVLIPMRGYEMATVLLQW
;
A
#
# COMPACT_ATOMS: atom_id res chain seq x y z
N MET A 1 -29.31 -7.61 39.44
CA MET A 1 -29.55 -8.60 38.36
C MET A 1 -29.39 -7.89 37.04
N ILE A 2 -28.78 -8.51 36.02
CA ILE A 2 -28.65 -7.91 34.68
C ILE A 2 -29.39 -8.84 33.70
N LEU A 3 -30.33 -8.29 32.92
CA LEU A 3 -30.97 -9.04 31.84
C LEU A 3 -30.08 -8.99 30.60
N ILE A 4 -29.65 -10.15 30.10
CA ILE A 4 -28.74 -10.26 28.95
C ILE A 4 -29.48 -10.73 27.69
N PRO A 5 -29.05 -10.30 26.49
CA PRO A 5 -29.71 -10.66 25.23
C PRO A 5 -29.21 -12.01 24.69
N SER A 6 -29.02 -12.99 25.57
CA SER A 6 -28.44 -14.31 25.29
C SER A 6 -28.92 -15.32 26.33
N HIS A 7 -28.75 -16.62 26.09
CA HIS A 7 -29.11 -17.67 27.05
C HIS A 7 -28.17 -17.72 28.26
N GLY A 8 -26.91 -17.30 28.08
CA GLY A 8 -25.89 -17.17 29.10
C GLY A 8 -24.70 -16.37 28.58
N LEU A 9 -23.58 -16.41 29.30
CA LEU A 9 -22.35 -15.76 28.82
C LEU A 9 -21.64 -16.55 27.71
N GLU A 10 -22.02 -17.81 27.49
CA GLU A 10 -21.44 -18.66 26.44
C GLU A 10 -21.82 -18.19 25.02
N ASP A 11 -23.05 -17.68 24.88
CA ASP A 11 -23.62 -17.11 23.66
C ASP A 11 -23.81 -15.60 23.76
N PHE A 12 -23.02 -14.93 24.62
CA PHE A 12 -23.03 -13.47 24.75
C PHE A 12 -22.81 -12.81 23.38
N PRO A 13 -23.56 -11.76 23.03
CA PRO A 13 -23.52 -11.19 21.69
C PRO A 13 -22.13 -10.64 21.35
N SER A 14 -21.63 -10.99 20.16
CA SER A 14 -20.42 -10.41 19.58
C SER A 14 -20.70 -9.31 18.56
N ALA A 15 -21.98 -9.01 18.30
CA ALA A 15 -22.40 -7.93 17.40
C ALA A 15 -23.72 -7.33 17.90
N LEU A 16 -23.69 -6.04 18.23
CA LEU A 16 -24.84 -5.18 18.58
C LEU A 16 -24.61 -3.81 17.94
N GLY A 17 -25.64 -2.96 17.90
CA GLY A 17 -25.43 -1.55 17.57
C GLY A 17 -24.56 -0.84 18.61
N GLU A 18 -23.89 0.25 18.24
CA GLU A 18 -22.94 0.96 19.10
C GLU A 18 -23.54 1.36 20.47
N ASP A 19 -24.71 1.99 20.47
CA ASP A 19 -25.39 2.43 21.71
C ASP A 19 -25.82 1.23 22.58
N GLU A 20 -26.32 0.17 21.94
CA GLU A 20 -26.74 -1.08 22.62
C GLU A 20 -25.54 -1.80 23.25
N ALA A 21 -24.42 -1.88 22.52
CA ALA A 21 -23.17 -2.46 22.99
C ALA A 21 -22.64 -1.68 24.19
N LYS A 22 -22.64 -0.34 24.11
CA LYS A 22 -22.22 0.53 25.20
C LYS A 22 -23.09 0.35 26.43
N GLN A 23 -24.42 0.43 26.30
CA GLN A 23 -25.34 0.25 27.42
C GLN A 23 -25.15 -1.12 28.09
N LEU A 24 -25.02 -2.18 27.30
CA LEU A 24 -24.83 -3.54 27.81
C LEU A 24 -23.51 -3.66 28.60
N LEU A 25 -22.40 -3.14 28.07
CA LEU A 25 -21.10 -3.20 28.74
C LEU A 25 -21.06 -2.33 30.01
N ASP A 26 -21.64 -1.13 29.97
CA ASP A 26 -21.73 -0.24 31.13
C ASP A 26 -22.57 -0.86 32.26
N ALA A 27 -23.60 -1.66 31.92
CA ALA A 27 -24.39 -2.40 32.91
C ALA A 27 -23.54 -3.32 33.79
N PHE A 28 -22.48 -3.94 33.25
CA PHE A 28 -21.56 -4.76 34.03
C PHE A 28 -20.52 -3.92 34.78
N ALA A 29 -20.01 -2.86 34.17
CA ALA A 29 -19.02 -1.99 34.81
C ALA A 29 -19.59 -1.33 36.08
N VAL A 30 -20.81 -0.80 36.02
CA VAL A 30 -21.43 -0.05 37.12
C VAL A 30 -21.80 -0.95 38.32
N MET A 31 -21.99 -2.26 38.12
CA MET A 31 -22.18 -3.19 39.24
C MET A 31 -21.00 -3.24 40.21
N PHE A 32 -19.82 -2.79 39.76
CA PHE A 32 -18.64 -2.68 40.60
C PHE A 32 -18.52 -1.34 41.34
N HIS A 33 -19.53 -0.48 41.28
CA HIS A 33 -19.56 0.75 42.07
C HIS A 33 -19.31 0.45 43.57
N PRO A 34 -18.43 1.19 44.28
CA PRO A 34 -18.06 0.89 45.68
C PRO A 34 -19.27 0.78 46.61
N PHE A 35 -20.25 1.68 46.46
CA PHE A 35 -21.48 1.61 47.24
C PHE A 35 -22.25 0.30 47.03
N VAL A 36 -22.29 -0.20 45.79
CA VAL A 36 -22.98 -1.44 45.44
C VAL A 36 -22.22 -2.64 46.00
N LEU A 37 -20.91 -2.73 45.76
CA LEU A 37 -20.07 -3.84 46.24
C LEU A 37 -20.00 -3.97 47.77
N ALA A 38 -20.16 -2.86 48.50
CA ALA A 38 -20.15 -2.86 49.96
C ALA A 38 -21.44 -3.42 50.59
N HIS A 39 -22.56 -3.34 49.87
CA HIS A 39 -23.90 -3.70 50.36
C HIS A 39 -24.52 -4.92 49.67
N ALA A 40 -24.07 -5.26 48.46
CA ALA A 40 -24.59 -6.40 47.71
C ALA A 40 -24.08 -7.75 48.28
N GLU A 41 -24.97 -8.74 48.37
CA GLU A 41 -24.59 -10.10 48.80
C GLU A 41 -23.83 -10.87 47.71
N HIS A 42 -24.11 -10.57 46.44
CA HIS A 42 -23.49 -11.13 45.24
C HIS A 42 -23.10 -10.00 44.27
N VAL A 43 -22.03 -10.17 43.50
CA VAL A 43 -21.46 -9.12 42.63
C VAL A 43 -22.45 -8.74 41.52
N TRP A 44 -22.89 -9.71 40.72
CA TRP A 44 -24.00 -9.60 39.77
C TRP A 44 -24.47 -11.00 39.36
N SER A 45 -25.68 -11.10 38.82
CA SER A 45 -26.24 -12.34 38.25
C SER A 45 -26.82 -12.02 36.88
N PRO A 46 -26.30 -12.61 35.79
CA PRO A 46 -26.88 -12.44 34.46
C PRO A 46 -28.07 -13.39 34.31
N GLU A 47 -29.18 -12.91 33.74
CA GLU A 47 -30.37 -13.73 33.49
C GLU A 47 -30.80 -13.54 32.03
N PRO A 48 -31.21 -14.61 31.32
CA PRO A 48 -31.59 -14.52 29.93
C PRO A 48 -32.88 -13.73 29.76
N ALA A 49 -32.85 -12.66 28.96
CA ALA A 49 -34.02 -11.81 28.73
C ALA A 49 -35.19 -12.53 28.04
N ALA A 50 -34.91 -13.60 27.28
CA ALA A 50 -35.94 -14.43 26.64
C ALA A 50 -36.72 -15.31 27.63
N PHE A 51 -36.11 -15.66 28.78
CA PHE A 51 -36.71 -16.52 29.80
C PHE A 51 -36.28 -16.09 31.21
N PRO A 52 -36.58 -14.84 31.62
CA PRO A 52 -36.12 -14.30 32.89
C PRO A 52 -36.78 -15.01 34.07
N SER A 53 -36.07 -15.12 35.20
CA SER A 53 -36.66 -15.61 36.44
C SER A 53 -37.87 -14.76 36.88
N HIS A 54 -38.90 -15.41 37.42
CA HIS A 54 -40.04 -14.73 38.06
C HIS A 54 -39.78 -14.38 39.53
N ASP A 55 -38.68 -14.86 40.12
CA ASP A 55 -38.27 -14.52 41.48
C ASP A 55 -37.40 -13.25 41.49
N VAL A 56 -38.07 -12.10 41.35
CA VAL A 56 -37.43 -10.77 41.33
C VAL A 56 -37.82 -9.88 42.52
N VAL A 57 -38.51 -10.44 43.51
CA VAL A 57 -38.94 -9.71 44.71
C VAL A 57 -37.74 -9.09 45.42
N GLY A 58 -37.76 -7.76 45.60
CA GLY A 58 -36.68 -7.03 46.26
C GLY A 58 -35.36 -6.98 45.48
N ARG A 59 -35.35 -7.30 44.17
CA ARG A 59 -34.16 -7.20 43.33
C ARG A 59 -34.16 -5.89 42.54
N ILE A 60 -32.96 -5.31 42.38
CA ILE A 60 -32.70 -4.27 41.39
C ILE A 60 -32.28 -4.94 40.08
N VAL A 61 -32.95 -4.58 39.00
CA VAL A 61 -32.83 -5.20 37.67
C VAL A 61 -32.35 -4.16 36.67
N LEU A 62 -31.19 -4.38 36.07
CA LEU A 62 -30.71 -3.58 34.95
C LEU A 62 -31.23 -4.22 33.66
N LEU A 63 -31.96 -3.43 32.86
CA LEU A 63 -32.54 -3.82 31.58
C LEU A 63 -31.91 -3.00 30.44
N PRO A 64 -30.84 -3.49 29.80
CA PRO A 64 -30.26 -2.87 28.61
C PRO A 64 -31.23 -2.93 27.42
N ASP A 65 -31.16 -1.97 26.51
CA ASP A 65 -32.09 -1.89 25.36
C ASP A 65 -32.06 -3.15 24.48
N ALA A 66 -30.88 -3.72 24.23
CA ALA A 66 -30.73 -4.98 23.47
C ALA A 66 -31.50 -6.17 24.09
N SER A 67 -31.73 -6.14 25.40
CA SER A 67 -32.49 -7.16 26.12
C SER A 67 -33.99 -6.89 26.14
N ARG A 68 -34.42 -5.63 25.91
CA ARG A 68 -35.83 -5.22 25.99
C ARG A 68 -36.70 -5.93 24.96
N GLU A 69 -36.22 -6.05 23.73
CA GLU A 69 -37.00 -6.66 22.63
C GLU A 69 -37.25 -8.17 22.85
N LEU A 70 -36.45 -8.82 23.67
CA LEU A 70 -36.55 -10.25 23.96
C LEU A 70 -37.49 -10.56 25.14
N LEU A 71 -37.89 -9.54 25.90
CA LEU A 71 -38.76 -9.69 27.06
C LEU A 71 -40.23 -9.76 26.68
N ASP A 72 -40.96 -10.62 27.38
CA ASP A 72 -42.42 -10.65 27.33
C ASP A 72 -42.99 -9.37 27.97
N GLU A 73 -43.89 -8.67 27.27
CA GLU A 73 -44.54 -7.43 27.77
C GLU A 73 -45.21 -7.64 29.14
N SER A 74 -45.71 -8.84 29.43
CA SER A 74 -46.35 -9.17 30.72
C SER A 74 -45.37 -9.37 31.88
N TRP A 75 -44.07 -9.56 31.58
CA TRP A 75 -43.06 -9.74 32.62
C TRP A 75 -42.76 -8.44 33.36
N LEU A 76 -42.69 -7.30 32.66
CA LEU A 76 -42.42 -5.99 33.26
C LEU A 76 -43.51 -5.61 34.29
N GLU A 77 -44.79 -5.82 33.93
CA GLU A 77 -45.93 -5.59 34.85
C GLU A 77 -45.86 -6.51 36.08
N THR A 78 -45.43 -7.75 35.89
CA THR A 78 -45.28 -8.74 36.97
C THR A 78 -44.10 -8.40 37.89
N ALA A 79 -42.98 -7.95 37.33
CA ALA A 79 -41.80 -7.55 38.07
C ALA A 79 -42.07 -6.31 38.94
N ASP A 80 -42.72 -5.28 38.38
CA ASP A 80 -43.10 -4.07 39.12
C ASP A 80 -44.07 -4.38 40.27
N SER A 81 -45.11 -5.18 40.01
CA SER A 81 -46.07 -5.60 41.04
C SER A 81 -45.48 -6.52 42.13
N SER A 82 -44.35 -7.16 41.86
CA SER A 82 -43.59 -7.98 42.83
C SER A 82 -42.59 -7.17 43.68
N GLY A 83 -42.45 -5.86 43.43
CA GLY A 83 -41.56 -4.97 44.17
C GLY A 83 -40.11 -4.97 43.66
N ALA A 84 -39.87 -5.36 42.41
CA ALA A 84 -38.57 -5.20 41.77
C ALA A 84 -38.36 -3.75 41.31
N THR A 85 -37.13 -3.25 41.37
CA THR A 85 -36.78 -1.94 40.78
C THR A 85 -36.10 -2.15 39.44
N ILE A 86 -36.78 -1.79 38.36
CA ILE A 86 -36.25 -1.90 36.99
C ILE A 86 -35.58 -0.58 36.61
N LEU A 87 -34.31 -0.66 36.22
CA LEU A 87 -33.54 0.43 35.65
C LEU A 87 -33.47 0.19 34.14
N GLU A 88 -33.85 1.18 33.35
CA GLU A 88 -33.89 1.15 31.88
C GLU A 88 -33.72 2.57 31.30
N GLY A 89 -33.30 2.68 30.04
CA GLY A 89 -33.28 3.94 29.29
C GLY A 89 -32.13 4.90 29.61
N TRP A 90 -31.03 4.41 30.18
CA TRP A 90 -29.82 5.21 30.40
C TRP A 90 -29.04 5.42 29.10
N THR A 91 -28.37 6.56 29.00
CA THR A 91 -27.57 6.93 27.82
C THR A 91 -26.06 6.83 28.07
N ASP A 92 -25.64 7.02 29.31
CA ASP A 92 -24.23 6.91 29.70
C ASP A 92 -24.04 6.21 31.05
N ARG A 93 -22.78 5.89 31.35
CA ARG A 93 -22.37 5.16 32.55
C ARG A 93 -22.66 5.93 33.84
N ALA A 94 -22.53 7.25 33.82
CA ALA A 94 -22.74 8.09 34.99
C ALA A 94 -24.22 8.15 35.37
N GLU A 95 -25.10 8.32 34.37
CA GLU A 95 -26.55 8.25 34.54
C GLU A 95 -26.98 6.90 35.13
N LEU A 96 -26.48 5.79 34.57
CA LEU A 96 -26.75 4.46 35.11
C LEU A 96 -26.26 4.30 36.56
N ALA A 97 -25.07 4.82 36.88
CA ALA A 97 -24.53 4.77 38.23
C ALA A 97 -25.39 5.54 39.23
N GLU A 98 -25.86 6.74 38.88
CA GLU A 98 -26.77 7.52 39.72
C GLU A 98 -28.09 6.78 39.96
N MET A 99 -28.71 6.27 38.89
CA MET A 99 -29.94 5.46 38.96
C MET A 99 -29.76 4.25 39.87
N LEU A 100 -28.63 3.54 39.74
CA LEU A 100 -28.34 2.35 40.54
C LEU A 100 -28.14 2.67 42.01
N ILE A 101 -27.41 3.74 42.32
CA ILE A 101 -27.15 4.16 43.71
C ILE A 101 -28.45 4.59 44.39
N ASP A 102 -29.30 5.36 43.70
CA ASP A 102 -30.57 5.82 44.25
C ASP A 102 -31.56 4.67 44.48
N ALA A 103 -31.56 3.67 43.59
CA ALA A 103 -32.31 2.43 43.78
C ALA A 103 -31.81 1.65 45.01
N TYR A 104 -30.49 1.53 45.19
CA TYR A 104 -29.91 0.85 46.36
C TYR A 104 -30.18 1.60 47.66
N ARG A 105 -30.10 2.93 47.69
CA ARG A 105 -30.45 3.74 48.87
C ARG A 105 -31.91 3.54 49.25
N SER A 106 -32.81 3.62 48.28
CA SER A 106 -34.25 3.39 48.50
C SER A 106 -34.53 1.98 49.06
N TYR A 107 -33.80 0.98 48.58
CA TYR A 107 -33.89 -0.40 49.09
C TYR A 107 -33.39 -0.54 50.54
N LEU A 108 -32.25 0.09 50.87
CA LEU A 108 -31.69 0.09 52.22
C LEU A 108 -32.58 0.83 53.23
N ASP A 109 -33.16 1.96 52.83
CA ASP A 109 -34.10 2.71 53.66
C ASP A 109 -35.36 1.89 53.95
N ALA A 110 -35.95 1.26 52.92
CA ALA A 110 -37.14 0.42 53.05
C ALA A 110 -36.92 -0.83 53.93
N THR A 111 -35.71 -1.41 53.91
CA THR A 111 -35.36 -2.57 54.74
C THR A 111 -35.03 -2.16 56.18
N SER A 112 -34.45 -0.98 56.40
CA SER A 112 -34.16 -0.45 57.75
C SER A 112 -35.44 -0.16 58.55
N ASP A 113 -36.47 0.38 57.90
CA ASP A 113 -37.79 0.64 58.51
C ASP A 113 -38.53 -0.65 58.90
N ALA A 114 -38.40 -1.73 58.12
CA ALA A 114 -39.02 -3.02 58.40
C ALA A 114 -38.43 -3.70 59.65
N THR A 115 -37.11 -3.63 59.86
CA THR A 115 -36.43 -4.20 61.03
C THR A 115 -36.72 -3.47 62.36
N SER A 116 -37.23 -2.24 62.32
CA SER A 116 -37.58 -1.48 63.55
C SER A 116 -38.92 -1.91 64.18
N SER A 117 -39.70 -2.76 63.50
CA SER A 117 -41.08 -3.08 63.86
C SER A 117 -41.30 -4.46 64.53
N ASP A 118 -40.26 -5.30 64.69
CA ASP A 118 -40.42 -6.71 65.10
C ASP A 118 -39.65 -7.12 66.38
N SER A 119 -39.51 -6.20 67.34
CA SER A 119 -39.01 -6.55 68.69
C SER A 119 -39.96 -6.09 69.80
N THR A 120 -41.02 -6.86 70.06
CA THR A 120 -41.70 -6.82 71.37
C THR A 120 -42.18 -8.21 71.80
N GLU A 121 -41.95 -8.49 73.09
CA GLU A 121 -42.50 -9.57 73.93
C GLU A 121 -41.79 -10.94 73.95
N MET A 122 -40.90 -11.12 74.97
CA MET A 122 -41.14 -12.13 76.03
C MET A 122 -40.33 -11.78 77.30
N GLU A 123 -41.06 -11.66 78.41
CA GLU A 123 -40.56 -11.41 79.77
C GLU A 123 -40.08 -12.67 80.52
N SER A 124 -39.37 -12.41 81.63
CA SER A 124 -39.07 -13.22 82.84
C SER A 124 -37.74 -14.00 82.81
N SER A 125 -36.89 -14.03 83.86
CA SER A 125 -36.99 -13.68 85.29
C SER A 125 -35.61 -13.73 85.97
N GLU A 126 -35.41 -12.93 87.04
CA GLU A 126 -34.49 -13.09 88.21
C GLU A 126 -32.95 -13.20 87.97
N GLU A 127 -31.99 -12.69 88.75
CA GLU A 127 -31.85 -11.98 90.04
C GLU A 127 -30.36 -11.53 90.13
N GLY A 128 -30.03 -10.46 90.87
CA GLY A 128 -28.71 -10.37 91.56
C GLY A 128 -27.69 -9.28 91.19
N ALA A 129 -27.81 -8.11 91.85
CA ALA A 129 -26.76 -7.31 92.52
C ALA A 129 -25.43 -6.88 91.83
N SER A 130 -25.30 -5.54 91.71
CA SER A 130 -24.24 -4.65 92.29
C SER A 130 -23.26 -3.87 91.39
N THR A 131 -23.47 -2.54 91.43
CA THR A 131 -22.51 -1.39 91.44
C THR A 131 -21.85 -0.87 90.15
N PRO A 132 -21.56 0.46 90.08
CA PRO A 132 -21.79 1.28 88.88
C PRO A 132 -20.49 1.66 88.16
N VAL A 133 -20.58 1.83 86.83
CA VAL A 133 -19.59 2.59 86.05
C VAL A 133 -20.34 3.58 85.15
N GLU A 134 -19.77 4.77 85.08
CA GLU A 134 -20.29 6.00 84.53
C GLU A 134 -20.81 5.90 83.09
N THR A 135 -21.92 6.60 82.88
CA THR A 135 -22.48 7.00 81.61
C THR A 135 -21.48 7.81 80.78
N SER A 136 -21.11 7.28 79.62
CA SER A 136 -20.70 8.09 78.47
C SER A 136 -21.64 7.72 77.31
N ASP A 137 -22.44 8.71 76.89
CA ASP A 137 -23.32 8.63 75.72
C ASP A 137 -22.56 8.08 74.49
N PRO A 138 -23.19 7.24 73.65
CA PRO A 138 -22.62 6.89 72.36
C PRO A 138 -22.65 8.14 71.46
N PRO A 139 -21.56 8.51 70.76
CA PRO A 139 -21.62 9.56 69.78
C PRO A 139 -22.39 9.03 68.56
N THR A 140 -23.63 9.48 68.43
CA THR A 140 -24.30 9.61 67.13
C THR A 140 -23.41 10.51 66.26
N THR A 141 -22.59 9.87 65.43
CA THR A 141 -21.88 10.55 64.35
C THR A 141 -22.58 10.09 63.09
N GLU A 142 -23.58 10.87 62.66
CA GLU A 142 -23.99 10.92 61.25
C GLU A 142 -22.77 11.45 60.49
N THR A 143 -21.85 10.56 60.16
CA THR A 143 -20.75 10.84 59.24
C THR A 143 -21.39 10.97 57.87
N GLU A 144 -21.48 12.19 57.33
CA GLU A 144 -21.76 12.39 55.91
C GLU A 144 -20.85 11.44 55.10
N PRO A 145 -21.37 10.66 54.14
CA PRO A 145 -20.56 9.74 53.38
C PRO A 145 -19.45 10.54 52.68
N ALA A 146 -18.19 10.16 52.93
CA ALA A 146 -17.05 10.77 52.27
C ALA A 146 -17.22 10.64 50.75
N SER A 147 -17.08 11.74 50.01
CA SER A 147 -17.10 11.69 48.55
C SER A 147 -15.93 10.84 48.07
N ILE A 148 -16.21 9.74 47.37
CA ILE A 148 -15.20 8.85 46.81
C ILE A 148 -14.33 9.64 45.81
N ASP A 149 -13.01 9.44 45.85
CA ASP A 149 -12.08 9.96 44.84
C ASP A 149 -12.54 9.55 43.42
N PRO A 150 -12.82 10.50 42.49
CA PRO A 150 -13.26 10.17 41.15
C PRO A 150 -12.32 9.21 40.40
N GLU A 151 -11.01 9.32 40.60
CA GLU A 151 -10.04 8.41 39.99
C GLU A 151 -10.16 6.99 40.54
N LEU A 152 -10.40 6.87 41.84
CA LEU A 152 -10.63 5.58 42.48
C LEU A 152 -11.94 4.95 42.00
N LEU A 153 -13.00 5.75 41.83
CA LEU A 153 -14.28 5.28 41.30
C LEU A 153 -14.14 4.66 39.90
N LEU A 154 -13.38 5.32 39.01
CA LEU A 154 -13.10 4.79 37.68
C LEU A 154 -12.29 3.48 37.72
N ASP A 155 -11.40 3.30 38.69
CA ASP A 155 -10.67 2.03 38.86
C ASP A 155 -11.59 0.87 39.25
N PHE A 156 -12.69 1.14 39.97
CA PHE A 156 -13.72 0.13 40.25
C PHE A 156 -14.50 -0.26 39.00
N TYR A 157 -14.88 0.70 38.16
CA TYR A 157 -15.52 0.39 36.88
C TYR A 157 -14.58 -0.42 35.97
N ALA A 158 -13.29 -0.08 35.94
CA ALA A 158 -12.28 -0.83 35.22
C ALA A 158 -12.17 -2.30 35.70
N LEU A 159 -12.31 -2.53 37.02
CA LEU A 159 -12.36 -3.88 37.58
C LEU A 159 -13.57 -4.66 37.05
N GLY A 160 -14.74 -4.01 36.99
CA GLY A 160 -15.96 -4.62 36.45
C GLY A 160 -15.89 -4.95 34.97
N SER A 161 -15.44 -4.00 34.15
CA SER A 161 -15.22 -4.19 32.71
C SER A 161 -14.22 -5.34 32.47
N THR A 162 -13.10 -5.37 33.21
CA THR A 162 -12.08 -6.42 33.08
C THR A 162 -12.60 -7.79 33.51
N PHE A 163 -13.38 -7.85 34.59
CA PHE A 163 -13.99 -9.08 35.08
C PHE A 163 -14.93 -9.69 34.01
N LEU A 164 -15.80 -8.89 33.40
CA LEU A 164 -16.66 -9.35 32.32
C LEU A 164 -15.84 -9.87 31.13
N GLN A 165 -14.86 -9.09 30.66
CA GLN A 165 -14.03 -9.47 29.51
C GLN A 165 -13.28 -10.78 29.76
N LEU A 166 -12.78 -10.99 30.98
CA LEU A 166 -12.13 -12.24 31.36
C LEU A 166 -13.10 -13.43 31.44
N GLU A 167 -14.32 -13.23 31.96
CA GLU A 167 -15.36 -14.27 31.97
C GLU A 167 -15.73 -14.70 30.55
N LEU A 168 -15.96 -13.74 29.66
CA LEU A 168 -16.25 -14.01 28.25
C LEU A 168 -15.08 -14.74 27.57
N LEU A 169 -13.84 -14.30 27.82
CA LEU A 169 -12.64 -14.95 27.29
C LEU A 169 -12.50 -16.38 27.82
N THR A 170 -12.77 -16.62 29.10
CA THR A 170 -12.72 -17.96 29.72
C THR A 170 -13.69 -18.91 29.02
N HIS A 171 -14.91 -18.46 28.73
CA HIS A 171 -15.89 -19.23 27.97
C HIS A 171 -15.44 -19.47 26.52
N ARG A 172 -14.87 -18.47 25.85
CA ARG A 172 -14.31 -18.60 24.48
C ARG A 172 -13.08 -19.49 24.39
N MET A 173 -12.37 -19.68 25.50
CA MET A 173 -11.28 -20.66 25.64
C MET A 173 -11.77 -22.06 26.05
N HIS A 174 -13.09 -22.25 26.23
CA HIS A 174 -13.73 -23.48 26.70
C HIS A 174 -13.30 -23.94 28.10
N TYR A 175 -13.03 -23.00 29.00
CA TYR A 175 -12.74 -23.26 30.41
C TYR A 175 -13.96 -22.94 31.29
N TYR A 176 -13.95 -23.52 32.49
CA TYR A 176 -14.97 -23.27 33.50
C TYR A 176 -14.56 -22.11 34.42
N SER A 177 -15.46 -21.17 34.66
CA SER A 177 -15.32 -20.10 35.65
C SER A 177 -16.25 -20.32 36.85
N ASP A 178 -15.73 -20.07 38.06
CA ASP A 178 -16.54 -19.93 39.26
C ASP A 178 -16.76 -18.44 39.54
N ARG A 179 -17.90 -17.92 39.09
CA ARG A 179 -18.25 -16.49 39.16
C ARG A 179 -18.41 -15.98 40.60
N ASP A 180 -18.71 -16.88 41.52
CA ASP A 180 -18.98 -16.58 42.93
C ASP A 180 -17.77 -16.92 43.82
N ASP A 181 -16.56 -16.83 43.25
CA ASP A 181 -15.33 -17.07 43.99
C ASP A 181 -15.23 -16.19 45.24
N SER A 182 -15.25 -16.84 46.39
CA SER A 182 -15.26 -16.19 47.70
C SER A 182 -14.04 -15.29 47.94
N ARG A 183 -12.87 -15.61 47.35
CA ARG A 183 -11.64 -14.82 47.49
C ARG A 183 -11.78 -13.51 46.72
N PHE A 184 -12.23 -13.56 45.46
CA PHE A 184 -12.43 -12.34 44.66
C PHE A 184 -13.45 -11.42 45.31
N ARG A 185 -14.60 -11.97 45.76
CA ARG A 185 -15.64 -11.19 46.42
C ARG A 185 -15.13 -10.49 47.67
N GLN A 186 -14.39 -11.20 48.53
CA GLN A 186 -13.81 -10.60 49.73
C GLN A 186 -12.88 -9.42 49.39
N LEU A 187 -12.01 -9.57 48.38
CA LEU A 187 -11.10 -8.52 47.97
C LEU A 187 -11.84 -7.29 47.43
N ALA A 188 -12.79 -7.48 46.51
CA ALA A 188 -13.57 -6.40 45.92
C ALA A 188 -14.43 -5.66 46.96
N THR A 189 -15.10 -6.38 47.87
CA THR A 189 -15.88 -5.77 48.95
C THR A 189 -14.99 -5.06 49.98
N SER A 190 -13.80 -5.60 50.30
CA SER A 190 -12.85 -4.91 51.18
C SER A 190 -12.31 -3.63 50.56
N ALA A 191 -12.01 -3.63 49.25
CA ALA A 191 -11.66 -2.42 48.53
C ALA A 191 -12.77 -1.36 48.63
N ALA A 192 -14.01 -1.78 48.36
CA ALA A 192 -15.18 -0.91 48.35
C ALA A 192 -15.44 -0.27 49.72
N LYS A 193 -15.38 -1.06 50.81
CA LYS A 193 -15.54 -0.56 52.18
C LYS A 193 -14.46 0.46 52.55
N SER A 194 -13.19 0.18 52.23
CA SER A 194 -12.10 1.13 52.46
C SER A 194 -12.25 2.43 51.67
N ALA A 195 -12.81 2.37 50.45
CA ALA A 195 -13.10 3.57 49.65
C ALA A 195 -14.21 4.42 50.30
N LEU A 196 -15.29 3.80 50.77
CA LEU A 196 -16.38 4.49 51.47
C LEU A 196 -15.96 5.10 52.81
N GLU A 197 -14.96 4.51 53.48
CA GLU A 197 -14.34 5.03 54.70
C GLU A 197 -13.34 6.18 54.42
N GLY A 198 -13.09 6.53 53.15
CA GLY A 198 -12.13 7.58 52.75
C GLY A 198 -10.66 7.15 52.87
N ASN A 199 -10.37 5.84 52.90
CA ASN A 199 -9.02 5.29 52.96
C ASN A 199 -8.54 4.79 51.58
N ASP A 200 -8.30 5.75 50.67
CA ASP A 200 -7.97 5.48 49.27
C ASP A 200 -6.74 4.59 49.10
N ARG A 201 -5.71 4.75 49.94
CA ARG A 201 -4.50 3.93 49.89
C ARG A 201 -4.83 2.45 50.14
N GLN A 202 -5.67 2.17 51.13
CA GLN A 202 -6.06 0.79 51.45
C GLN A 202 -7.00 0.23 50.37
N ALA A 203 -7.92 1.05 49.85
CA ALA A 203 -8.79 0.67 48.74
C ALA A 203 -7.97 0.24 47.50
N ARG A 204 -6.97 1.05 47.10
CA ARG A 204 -6.08 0.75 45.97
C ARG A 204 -5.23 -0.52 46.20
N GLN A 205 -4.85 -0.82 47.45
CA GLN A 205 -4.16 -2.09 47.78
C GLN A 205 -5.05 -3.31 47.54
N PHE A 206 -6.31 -3.27 47.98
CA PHE A 206 -7.26 -4.36 47.73
C PHE A 206 -7.68 -4.46 46.26
N LEU A 207 -7.78 -3.34 45.53
CA LEU A 207 -7.95 -3.36 44.08
C LEU A 207 -6.78 -4.04 43.38
N SER A 208 -5.53 -3.72 43.75
CA SER A 208 -4.33 -4.40 43.21
C SER A 208 -4.43 -5.91 43.38
N GLN A 209 -4.79 -6.38 44.58
CA GLN A 209 -4.97 -7.82 44.85
C GLN A 209 -6.13 -8.41 44.05
N SER A 210 -7.18 -7.64 43.78
CA SER A 210 -8.32 -8.08 42.95
C SER A 210 -7.89 -8.28 41.50
N PHE A 211 -7.15 -7.35 40.91
CA PHE A 211 -6.62 -7.49 39.54
C PHE A 211 -5.56 -8.59 39.43
N GLU A 212 -4.68 -8.74 40.42
CA GLU A 212 -3.74 -9.86 40.51
C GLU A 212 -4.47 -11.21 40.53
N TYR A 213 -5.59 -11.30 41.26
CA TYR A 213 -6.43 -12.50 41.25
C TYR A 213 -7.02 -12.78 39.86
N LEU A 214 -7.49 -11.76 39.13
CA LEU A 214 -7.97 -11.95 37.76
C LEU A 214 -6.86 -12.41 36.81
N LEU A 215 -5.64 -11.90 36.98
CA LEU A 215 -4.48 -12.39 36.24
C LEU A 215 -4.18 -13.87 36.58
N GLU A 216 -4.20 -14.25 37.85
CA GLU A 216 -4.06 -15.66 38.28
C GLU A 216 -5.12 -16.55 37.60
N VAL A 217 -6.35 -16.06 37.42
CA VAL A 217 -7.41 -16.80 36.70
C VAL A 217 -7.09 -16.93 35.21
N ARG A 218 -6.66 -15.85 34.55
CA ARG A 218 -6.28 -15.88 33.13
C ARG A 218 -5.15 -16.88 32.86
N GLU A 219 -4.16 -16.92 33.74
CA GLU A 219 -3.01 -17.82 33.63
C GLU A 219 -3.37 -19.32 33.79
N ARG A 220 -4.53 -19.65 34.37
CA ARG A 220 -5.00 -21.05 34.46
C ARG A 220 -5.30 -21.66 33.09
N PHE A 221 -5.80 -20.85 32.14
CA PHE A 221 -6.13 -21.32 30.79
C PHE A 221 -5.15 -20.85 29.72
N HIS A 222 -4.45 -19.73 29.95
CA HIS A 222 -3.40 -19.23 29.05
C HIS A 222 -2.24 -18.62 29.86
N PRO A 223 -1.22 -19.42 30.23
CA PRO A 223 -0.11 -18.99 31.09
C PRO A 223 1.01 -18.21 30.37
N ILE A 224 0.93 -18.07 29.05
CA ILE A 224 1.93 -17.34 28.24
C ILE A 224 1.59 -15.86 28.26
N GLU A 225 2.59 -14.98 28.15
CA GLU A 225 2.33 -13.54 28.01
C GLU A 225 1.45 -13.25 26.77
N SER A 226 0.58 -12.27 26.92
CA SER A 226 -0.27 -11.77 25.84
C SER A 226 -0.04 -10.27 25.74
N TYR A 227 0.06 -9.74 24.53
CA TYR A 227 0.47 -8.36 24.29
C TYR A 227 -0.68 -7.52 23.74
N LEU A 228 -0.73 -6.27 24.19
CA LEU A 228 -1.66 -5.25 23.70
C LEU A 228 -0.83 -4.15 23.03
N LEU A 229 -1.25 -3.71 21.85
CA LEU A 229 -0.55 -2.70 21.08
C LEU A 229 -1.47 -1.50 20.88
N ASP A 230 -1.09 -0.34 21.41
CA ASP A 230 -1.78 0.92 21.14
C ASP A 230 -1.18 1.56 19.89
N LEU A 231 -1.98 1.63 18.82
CA LEU A 231 -1.62 2.23 17.53
C LEU A 231 -2.46 3.50 17.31
N CYS A 232 -1.82 4.67 17.39
CA CYS A 232 -2.43 5.93 16.98
C CYS A 232 -2.04 6.26 15.54
N LEU A 233 -3.05 6.40 14.67
CA LEU A 233 -2.91 6.85 13.29
C LEU A 233 -2.89 8.38 13.28
N VAL A 234 -1.70 8.96 13.24
CA VAL A 234 -1.52 10.41 13.37
C VAL A 234 -1.92 11.11 12.07
N ILE A 235 -2.71 12.18 12.19
CA ILE A 235 -3.07 13.10 11.12
C ILE A 235 -2.89 14.52 11.67
N PRO A 236 -2.03 15.38 11.08
CA PRO A 236 -1.69 16.70 11.62
C PRO A 236 -2.91 17.56 11.96
N ARG A 237 -3.91 17.63 11.06
CA ARG A 237 -5.13 18.43 11.26
C ARG A 237 -6.02 18.01 12.44
N MET A 238 -5.83 16.81 12.98
CA MET A 238 -6.57 16.29 14.14
C MET A 238 -5.80 16.48 15.45
N VAL A 239 -4.55 16.94 15.39
CA VAL A 239 -3.69 17.16 16.54
C VAL A 239 -3.86 18.59 17.01
N ASP A 240 -3.99 18.74 18.32
CA ASP A 240 -3.95 20.02 19.01
C ASP A 240 -3.03 19.93 20.24
N ASP A 241 -2.95 20.98 21.04
CA ASP A 241 -2.10 20.96 22.24
C ASP A 241 -2.57 19.92 23.29
N THR A 242 -3.85 19.50 23.26
CA THR A 242 -4.41 18.47 24.15
C THR A 242 -4.03 17.05 23.73
N PHE A 243 -3.59 16.85 22.48
CA PHE A 243 -2.99 15.58 22.05
C PHE A 243 -1.81 15.17 22.93
N SER A 244 -1.12 16.16 23.50
CA SER A 244 -0.05 15.94 24.45
C SER A 244 -0.49 15.26 25.75
N GLU A 245 -1.77 15.38 26.11
CA GLU A 245 -2.38 14.81 27.32
C GLU A 245 -2.61 13.30 27.18
N ASN A 246 -2.83 12.78 25.96
CA ASN A 246 -2.91 11.34 25.70
C ASN A 246 -1.60 10.62 26.10
N PHE A 247 -0.48 11.35 26.00
CA PHE A 247 0.83 10.87 26.44
C PHE A 247 1.05 11.00 27.95
N GLU A 248 0.18 11.59 28.75
CA GLU A 248 0.38 11.61 30.22
C GLU A 248 0.20 10.22 30.86
N SER A 249 -0.39 9.29 30.10
CA SER A 249 -0.42 7.88 30.47
C SER A 249 0.97 7.23 30.51
N THR A 250 1.05 6.17 31.32
CA THR A 250 2.28 5.42 31.60
C THR A 250 2.50 4.23 30.67
N HIS A 251 1.59 3.94 29.74
CA HIS A 251 1.69 2.76 28.88
C HIS A 251 2.41 3.08 27.55
N PRO A 252 3.07 2.09 26.91
CA PRO A 252 3.71 2.30 25.62
C PRO A 252 2.72 2.60 24.49
N ILE A 253 3.03 3.55 23.62
CA ILE A 253 2.20 3.98 22.49
C ILE A 253 3.00 3.86 21.18
N ASN A 254 2.34 3.45 20.10
CA ASN A 254 2.90 3.38 18.76
C ASN A 254 2.23 4.40 17.86
N LEU A 255 3.03 5.23 17.18
CA LEU A 255 2.54 6.34 16.36
C LEU A 255 2.85 6.07 14.89
N LEU A 256 1.82 6.11 14.04
CA LEU A 256 1.95 5.94 12.59
C LEU A 256 1.52 7.21 11.85
N ALA A 257 2.46 7.81 11.14
CA ALA A 257 2.25 8.88 10.18
C ALA A 257 3.39 8.85 9.14
N ASP A 258 3.14 9.43 7.97
CA ASP A 258 4.16 9.60 6.95
C ASP A 258 5.15 10.71 7.37
N ALA A 259 6.36 10.70 6.83
CA ALA A 259 7.40 11.62 7.27
C ALA A 259 7.04 13.09 6.98
N GLN A 260 6.34 13.35 5.87
CA GLN A 260 5.81 14.68 5.55
C GLN A 260 4.83 15.19 6.61
N GLU A 261 3.92 14.33 7.08
CA GLU A 261 2.96 14.69 8.13
C GLU A 261 3.66 14.99 9.46
N TRP A 262 4.76 14.28 9.76
CA TRP A 262 5.60 14.61 10.91
C TRP A 262 6.30 15.96 10.78
N GLN A 263 6.77 16.33 9.59
CA GLN A 263 7.34 17.66 9.35
C GLN A 263 6.29 18.75 9.59
N GLU A 264 5.09 18.60 9.05
CA GLU A 264 3.97 19.52 9.25
C GLU A 264 3.63 19.65 10.74
N LEU A 265 3.37 18.52 11.40
CA LEU A 265 2.99 18.48 12.82
C LEU A 265 4.07 19.10 13.72
N CYS A 266 5.35 18.77 13.51
CA CYS A 266 6.43 19.27 14.36
C CYS A 266 6.70 20.77 14.14
N GLN A 267 6.45 21.28 12.93
CA GLN A 267 6.52 22.71 12.64
C GLN A 267 5.36 23.48 13.29
N GLU A 268 4.14 22.94 13.24
CA GLU A 268 2.94 23.58 13.78
C GLU A 268 2.83 23.47 15.31
N HIS A 269 3.26 22.34 15.89
CA HIS A 269 3.18 22.05 17.32
C HIS A 269 4.54 21.70 17.97
N PRO A 270 5.46 22.67 18.17
CA PRO A 270 6.78 22.41 18.75
C PRO A 270 6.76 21.83 20.18
N THR A 271 5.70 22.08 20.94
CA THR A 271 5.50 21.54 22.29
C THR A 271 5.24 20.03 22.26
N VAL A 272 4.42 19.56 21.32
CA VAL A 272 4.17 18.14 21.05
C VAL A 272 5.48 17.47 20.63
N HIS A 273 6.22 18.08 19.72
CA HIS A 273 7.52 17.58 19.24
C HIS A 273 8.51 17.32 20.39
N GLN A 274 8.69 18.27 21.30
CA GLN A 274 9.58 18.11 22.46
C GLN A 274 9.16 16.98 23.41
N ARG A 275 7.85 16.82 23.64
CA ARG A 275 7.32 15.74 24.50
C ARG A 275 7.53 14.37 23.86
N LEU A 276 7.25 14.25 22.57
CA LEU A 276 7.48 13.03 21.80
C LEU A 276 8.94 12.61 21.83
N LEU A 277 9.87 13.55 21.62
CA LEU A 277 11.31 13.28 21.70
C LEU A 277 11.71 12.74 23.08
N SER A 278 11.21 13.36 24.16
CA SER A 278 11.51 12.91 25.53
C SER A 278 10.96 11.52 25.82
N LYS A 279 9.78 11.17 25.31
CA LYS A 279 9.17 9.84 25.52
C LYS A 279 9.80 8.76 24.66
N ALA A 280 10.14 9.07 23.41
CA ALA A 280 10.86 8.17 22.53
C ALA A 280 12.22 7.76 23.15
N GLN A 281 12.95 8.70 23.76
CA GLN A 281 14.19 8.40 24.49
C GLN A 281 14.00 7.46 25.69
N LYS A 282 12.81 7.42 26.29
CA LYS A 282 12.46 6.50 27.39
C LYS A 282 11.92 5.15 26.90
N GLY A 283 11.72 4.97 25.59
CA GLY A 283 11.09 3.78 25.01
C GLY A 283 9.57 3.70 25.24
N GLU A 284 8.93 4.80 25.67
CA GLU A 284 7.48 4.86 25.89
C GLU A 284 6.69 5.13 24.61
N VAL A 285 7.35 5.68 23.58
CA VAL A 285 6.76 5.96 22.27
C VAL A 285 7.61 5.30 21.20
N SER A 286 6.97 4.56 20.29
CA SER A 286 7.59 4.01 19.09
C SER A 286 7.00 4.65 17.84
N PHE A 287 7.86 5.17 16.97
CA PHE A 287 7.45 5.64 15.66
C PHE A 287 7.43 4.49 14.65
N LEU A 288 6.34 4.36 13.90
CA LEU A 288 6.16 3.40 12.83
C LEU A 288 6.14 4.12 11.47
N GLY A 289 6.49 3.39 10.42
CA GLY A 289 6.46 3.92 9.05
C GLY A 289 7.83 4.32 8.55
N GLY A 290 8.06 5.58 8.20
CA GLY A 290 9.32 6.05 7.60
C GLY A 290 9.32 6.11 6.07
N THR A 291 8.15 5.98 5.45
CA THR A 291 7.92 6.43 4.07
C THR A 291 7.71 7.95 4.09
N PHE A 292 8.24 8.67 3.09
CA PHE A 292 8.11 10.12 3.03
C PHE A 292 6.66 10.57 2.83
N ASP A 293 5.97 10.01 1.83
CA ASP A 293 4.56 10.28 1.52
C ASP A 293 3.83 9.02 0.97
N ALA A 294 2.50 9.14 0.91
CA ALA A 294 1.48 8.25 0.37
C ALA A 294 1.52 7.99 -1.13
N ALA A 295 2.43 8.64 -1.87
CA ALA A 295 2.51 8.56 -3.33
C ALA A 295 2.91 7.17 -3.87
N THR A 296 3.15 6.19 -2.99
CA THR A 296 3.61 4.85 -3.35
C THR A 296 2.45 3.91 -3.68
N SER A 297 2.60 3.17 -4.78
CA SER A 297 1.61 2.18 -5.25
C SER A 297 2.27 1.11 -6.13
N ALA A 298 1.47 0.18 -6.64
CA ALA A 298 1.92 -0.78 -7.67
C ALA A 298 2.49 -0.09 -8.94
N ASN A 299 2.16 1.19 -9.17
CA ASN A 299 2.53 1.97 -10.34
C ASN A 299 3.79 2.83 -10.14
N THR A 300 4.52 2.67 -9.04
CA THR A 300 5.81 3.33 -8.84
C THR A 300 6.97 2.52 -9.39
N SER A 301 8.03 3.21 -9.79
CA SER A 301 9.29 2.57 -10.16
C SER A 301 10.05 2.11 -8.91
N VAL A 302 11.00 1.20 -9.08
CA VAL A 302 11.84 0.74 -7.96
C VAL A 302 12.66 1.87 -7.34
N PRO A 303 13.34 2.73 -8.12
CA PRO A 303 14.02 3.90 -7.57
C PRO A 303 13.12 4.85 -6.78
N GLN A 304 11.90 5.07 -7.25
CA GLN A 304 10.94 5.91 -6.55
C GLN A 304 10.53 5.34 -5.18
N ALA A 305 10.23 4.04 -5.12
CA ALA A 305 9.90 3.39 -3.86
C ALA A 305 11.08 3.42 -2.87
N GLU A 306 12.31 3.31 -3.37
CA GLU A 306 13.51 3.44 -2.56
C GLU A 306 13.74 4.86 -2.05
N TRP A 307 13.59 5.88 -2.92
CA TRP A 307 13.66 7.28 -2.53
C TRP A 307 12.68 7.61 -1.39
N GLN A 308 11.44 7.11 -1.49
CA GLN A 308 10.40 7.32 -0.48
C GLN A 308 10.79 6.76 0.90
N LEU A 309 11.40 5.57 0.96
CA LEU A 309 11.88 4.99 2.21
C LEU A 309 13.14 5.69 2.72
N ARG A 310 14.09 6.02 1.84
CA ARG A 310 15.34 6.67 2.21
C ARG A 310 15.07 8.07 2.78
N HIS A 311 14.37 8.90 2.00
CA HIS A 311 14.07 10.27 2.38
C HIS A 311 13.15 10.35 3.59
N GLY A 312 12.15 9.47 3.68
CA GLY A 312 11.28 9.39 4.85
C GLY A 312 12.07 9.09 6.13
N ARG A 313 12.97 8.10 6.10
CA ARG A 313 13.84 7.79 7.26
C ARG A 313 14.81 8.92 7.61
N GLU A 314 15.36 9.62 6.61
CA GLU A 314 16.19 10.82 6.82
C GLU A 314 15.42 11.90 7.60
N VAL A 315 14.17 12.18 7.22
CA VAL A 315 13.30 13.12 7.93
C VAL A 315 13.07 12.70 9.39
N PHE A 316 12.82 11.41 9.65
CA PHE A 316 12.70 10.92 11.03
C PHE A 316 14.00 11.11 11.83
N ARG A 317 15.15 10.86 11.21
CA ARG A 317 16.45 11.08 11.84
C ARG A 317 16.65 12.55 12.22
N GLU A 318 16.27 13.47 11.33
CA GLU A 318 16.35 14.91 11.57
C GLU A 318 15.39 15.39 12.68
N LEU A 319 14.16 14.89 12.69
CA LEU A 319 13.14 15.31 13.66
C LEU A 319 13.31 14.66 15.03
N PHE A 320 13.64 13.37 15.08
CA PHE A 320 13.55 12.56 16.31
C PHE A 320 14.88 11.95 16.76
N ASN A 321 15.99 12.22 16.06
CA ASN A 321 17.29 11.56 16.29
C ASN A 321 17.19 10.03 16.33
N SER A 322 16.24 9.47 15.59
CA SER A 322 15.98 8.03 15.51
C SER A 322 15.30 7.71 14.18
N GLU A 323 15.40 6.45 13.75
CA GLU A 323 14.74 5.95 12.55
C GLU A 323 13.73 4.86 12.91
N PRO A 324 12.57 4.79 12.24
CA PRO A 324 11.63 3.69 12.43
C PRO A 324 12.28 2.34 12.13
N SER A 325 12.16 1.40 13.08
CA SER A 325 12.59 0.01 12.94
C SER A 325 11.49 -0.90 12.37
N VAL A 326 10.24 -0.50 12.53
CA VAL A 326 9.04 -1.23 12.08
C VAL A 326 8.35 -0.40 10.99
N TRP A 327 8.23 -0.98 9.81
CA TRP A 327 7.52 -0.36 8.71
C TRP A 327 6.01 -0.55 8.85
N ALA A 328 5.26 0.50 8.57
CA ALA A 328 3.81 0.47 8.44
C ALA A 328 3.40 1.61 7.51
N THR A 329 2.21 1.55 6.94
CA THR A 329 1.71 2.62 6.09
C THR A 329 0.20 2.74 6.24
N LYS A 330 -0.31 3.97 6.14
CA LYS A 330 -1.75 4.24 6.05
C LYS A 330 -2.28 3.96 4.65
N HIS A 331 -1.39 3.80 3.66
CA HIS A 331 -1.71 3.70 2.24
C HIS A 331 -1.50 2.29 1.68
N PHE A 332 -1.87 2.09 0.43
CA PHE A 332 -1.63 0.81 -0.24
C PHE A 332 -0.22 0.76 -0.86
N ASP A 333 0.74 0.12 -0.18
CA ASP A 333 2.08 -0.10 -0.74
C ASP A 333 2.61 -1.54 -0.62
N PHE A 334 1.68 -2.50 -0.60
CA PHE A 334 1.99 -3.91 -0.48
C PHE A 334 2.33 -4.54 -1.83
N GLY A 335 3.35 -5.40 -1.85
CA GLY A 335 3.68 -6.19 -3.03
C GLY A 335 4.79 -7.20 -2.79
N PRO A 336 5.07 -8.09 -3.77
CA PRO A 336 6.10 -9.12 -3.65
C PRO A 336 7.53 -8.57 -3.49
N MET A 337 7.78 -7.31 -3.84
CA MET A 337 9.08 -6.65 -3.70
C MET A 337 9.25 -5.95 -2.34
N THR A 338 8.15 -5.63 -1.65
CA THR A 338 8.17 -4.84 -0.41
C THR A 338 9.12 -5.44 0.63
N PRO A 339 9.11 -6.76 0.91
CA PRO A 339 10.06 -7.34 1.88
C PRO A 339 11.54 -7.09 1.60
N GLN A 340 11.94 -7.11 0.32
CA GLN A 340 13.32 -6.83 -0.08
C GLN A 340 13.68 -5.35 0.14
N LEU A 341 12.79 -4.44 -0.24
CA LEU A 341 13.02 -3.01 -0.05
C LEU A 341 13.16 -2.69 1.44
N LEU A 342 12.22 -3.15 2.26
CA LEU A 342 12.22 -2.90 3.71
C LEU A 342 13.50 -3.41 4.37
N ARG A 343 13.88 -4.67 4.11
CA ARG A 343 15.09 -5.26 4.70
C ARG A 343 16.36 -4.51 4.30
N ARG A 344 16.47 -4.12 3.03
CA ARG A 344 17.64 -3.39 2.51
C ARG A 344 17.69 -1.93 2.96
N SER A 345 16.55 -1.34 3.32
CA SER A 345 16.43 0.00 3.92
C SER A 345 16.57 -0.02 5.44
N GLY A 346 16.90 -1.16 6.08
CA GLY A 346 17.20 -1.25 7.51
C GLY A 346 16.02 -1.56 8.43
N TYR A 347 14.83 -1.85 7.89
CA TYR A 347 13.69 -2.26 8.70
C TYR A 347 13.88 -3.67 9.27
N LYS A 348 13.48 -3.83 10.53
CA LYS A 348 13.54 -5.11 11.26
C LYS A 348 12.23 -5.88 11.20
N ALA A 349 11.11 -5.18 11.09
CA ALA A 349 9.77 -5.79 11.01
C ALA A 349 8.79 -4.90 10.23
N ALA A 350 7.60 -5.43 9.95
CA ALA A 350 6.56 -4.72 9.21
C ALA A 350 5.14 -5.02 9.71
N LEU A 351 4.23 -4.07 9.50
CA LEU A 351 2.80 -4.32 9.57
C LEU A 351 2.29 -4.64 8.16
N HIS A 352 1.89 -5.89 7.96
CA HIS A 352 1.16 -6.34 6.79
C HIS A 352 -0.34 -6.18 7.05
N VAL A 353 -0.76 -4.94 7.34
CA VAL A 353 -2.13 -4.58 7.72
C VAL A 353 -2.67 -3.58 6.73
N LEU A 354 -3.76 -3.93 6.05
CA LEU A 354 -4.41 -3.06 5.08
C LEU A 354 -5.30 -2.04 5.81
N LEU A 355 -4.78 -0.84 6.04
CA LEU A 355 -5.52 0.29 6.64
C LEU A 355 -6.26 1.14 5.60
N ALA A 356 -5.76 1.19 4.37
CA ALA A 356 -6.43 1.81 3.23
C ALA A 356 -7.39 0.87 2.52
N ASN A 357 -8.16 1.40 1.56
CA ASN A 357 -8.86 0.57 0.59
C ASN A 357 -7.86 -0.29 -0.23
N GLY A 358 -8.36 -1.36 -0.86
CA GLY A 358 -7.55 -2.23 -1.74
C GLY A 358 -7.84 -3.70 -1.49
N LEU A 359 -6.97 -4.56 -2.01
CA LEU A 359 -6.97 -5.98 -1.66
C LEU A 359 -5.56 -6.42 -1.29
N ALA A 360 -5.45 -7.09 -0.16
CA ALA A 360 -4.26 -7.77 0.33
C ALA A 360 -4.69 -9.14 0.88
N PRO A 361 -3.77 -10.09 1.07
CA PRO A 361 -4.03 -11.32 1.80
C PRO A 361 -4.66 -11.06 3.18
N GLU A 362 -5.64 -11.87 3.56
CA GLU A 362 -6.48 -11.69 4.77
C GLU A 362 -6.07 -12.64 5.93
N ASP A 363 -4.99 -13.41 5.78
CA ASP A 363 -4.52 -14.32 6.82
C ASP A 363 -3.98 -13.53 8.03
N GLU A 364 -4.61 -13.67 9.20
CA GLU A 364 -4.27 -12.94 10.42
C GLU A 364 -3.26 -13.70 11.30
N HIS A 365 -2.14 -13.06 11.59
CA HIS A 365 -1.09 -13.58 12.47
C HIS A 365 -0.49 -12.46 13.32
N THR A 366 -0.22 -12.73 14.61
CA THR A 366 0.56 -11.81 15.46
C THR A 366 1.99 -11.69 14.92
N CYS A 367 2.62 -12.80 14.55
CA CYS A 367 3.94 -12.79 13.95
C CYS A 367 4.13 -13.92 12.93
N PHE A 368 4.50 -13.57 11.71
CA PHE A 368 4.90 -14.49 10.66
C PHE A 368 6.12 -13.94 9.89
N GLN A 369 6.75 -14.75 9.05
CA GLN A 369 7.85 -14.30 8.19
C GLN A 369 7.30 -13.93 6.82
N TRP A 370 7.15 -12.63 6.57
CA TRP A 370 6.70 -12.12 5.27
C TRP A 370 7.84 -12.20 4.27
N SER A 371 7.70 -13.07 3.27
CA SER A 371 8.73 -13.35 2.27
C SER A 371 8.40 -12.75 0.90
N GLY A 372 9.37 -12.03 0.36
CA GLY A 372 9.33 -11.42 -0.97
C GLY A 372 9.64 -12.40 -2.10
N ALA A 373 9.51 -11.93 -3.33
CA ALA A 373 9.71 -12.74 -4.53
C ALA A 373 11.16 -13.24 -4.70
N ASP A 374 12.13 -12.47 -4.21
CA ASP A 374 13.57 -12.74 -4.23
C ASP A 374 14.04 -13.67 -3.10
N GLY A 375 13.15 -13.99 -2.17
CA GLY A 375 13.46 -14.76 -0.96
C GLY A 375 13.95 -13.92 0.21
N SER A 376 13.99 -12.58 0.11
CA SER A 376 14.12 -11.73 1.30
C SER A 376 12.91 -11.94 2.20
N SER A 377 13.11 -11.85 3.52
CA SER A 377 12.04 -11.97 4.50
C SER A 377 12.33 -11.13 5.72
N LEU A 378 11.26 -10.71 6.39
CA LEU A 378 11.30 -10.08 7.70
C LEU A 378 10.05 -10.50 8.51
N PRO A 379 10.13 -10.47 9.85
CA PRO A 379 8.96 -10.56 10.72
C PRO A 379 7.87 -9.56 10.32
N ALA A 380 6.62 -9.99 10.35
CA ALA A 380 5.47 -9.13 10.13
C ALA A 380 4.25 -9.55 10.96
N LEU A 381 3.36 -8.58 11.20
CA LEU A 381 2.04 -8.76 11.83
C LEU A 381 0.95 -8.45 10.80
N SER A 382 -0.09 -9.28 10.74
CA SER A 382 -1.25 -9.09 9.85
C SER A 382 -2.60 -9.05 10.57
N ARG A 383 -2.61 -9.13 11.90
CA ARG A 383 -3.84 -8.98 12.70
C ARG A 383 -4.48 -7.61 12.48
N LEU A 384 -5.80 -7.62 12.27
CA LEU A 384 -6.55 -6.39 12.05
C LEU A 384 -6.73 -5.60 13.36
N PRO A 385 -6.53 -4.27 13.36
CA PRO A 385 -6.72 -3.46 14.54
C PRO A 385 -8.19 -3.33 14.97
N ILE A 386 -8.39 -3.29 16.29
CA ILE A 386 -9.64 -3.04 16.99
C ILE A 386 -9.80 -1.53 17.14
N VAL A 387 -10.89 -0.96 16.65
CA VAL A 387 -11.13 0.50 16.74
C VAL A 387 -11.55 0.86 18.17
N ILE A 388 -10.80 1.73 18.85
CA ILE A 388 -11.05 2.02 20.28
C ILE A 388 -12.32 2.83 20.53
N SER A 389 -12.82 3.57 19.54
CA SER A 389 -13.96 4.47 19.72
C SER A 389 -15.30 3.74 19.75
N GLY A 390 -15.36 2.49 19.28
CA GLY A 390 -16.59 1.71 19.19
C GLY A 390 -16.72 0.70 20.33
N ALA A 391 -17.80 0.79 21.12
CA ALA A 391 -18.16 -0.20 22.12
C ALA A 391 -18.43 -1.59 21.51
N GLU A 392 -18.93 -1.64 20.27
CA GLU A 392 -19.10 -2.90 19.51
C GLU A 392 -17.79 -3.69 19.39
N SER A 393 -16.66 -2.99 19.31
CA SER A 393 -15.33 -3.59 19.17
C SER A 393 -14.90 -4.33 20.45
N PHE A 394 -15.34 -3.85 21.62
CA PHE A 394 -15.07 -4.48 22.92
C PHE A 394 -15.96 -5.70 23.19
N LEU A 395 -17.11 -5.84 22.50
CA LEU A 395 -17.87 -7.11 22.53
C LEU A 395 -17.12 -8.24 21.83
N ARG A 396 -16.37 -7.92 20.77
CA ARG A 396 -15.57 -8.88 19.99
C ARG A 396 -14.20 -9.16 20.59
N LEU A 397 -13.72 -8.34 21.53
CA LEU A 397 -12.38 -8.47 22.11
C LEU A 397 -12.07 -9.88 22.67
N PRO A 398 -12.98 -10.57 23.41
CA PRO A 398 -12.72 -11.92 23.91
C PRO A 398 -12.57 -12.96 22.80
N GLU A 399 -13.30 -12.79 21.69
CA GLU A 399 -13.22 -13.66 20.52
C GLU A 399 -11.87 -13.48 19.81
N LEU A 400 -11.47 -12.23 19.55
CA LEU A 400 -10.19 -11.90 18.90
C LEU A 400 -8.98 -12.33 19.75
N LEU A 401 -9.04 -12.15 21.08
CA LEU A 401 -8.00 -12.64 21.99
C LEU A 401 -7.94 -14.17 22.01
N SER A 402 -9.08 -14.85 22.03
CA SER A 402 -9.13 -16.32 21.98
C SER A 402 -8.54 -16.85 20.66
N GLU A 403 -8.87 -16.25 19.52
CA GLU A 403 -8.30 -16.59 18.22
C GLU A 403 -6.77 -16.44 18.22
N SER A 404 -6.26 -15.37 18.84
CA SER A 404 -4.83 -15.13 19.02
C SER A 404 -4.17 -16.15 19.94
N MET A 405 -4.76 -16.43 21.10
CA MET A 405 -4.24 -17.38 22.09
C MET A 405 -4.25 -18.83 21.58
N HIS A 406 -5.14 -19.20 20.66
CA HIS A 406 -5.18 -20.52 20.04
C HIS A 406 -4.27 -20.63 18.81
N GLY A 407 -4.26 -19.59 17.97
CA GLY A 407 -3.63 -19.63 16.65
C GLY A 407 -2.14 -19.28 16.66
N ASP A 408 -1.72 -18.42 17.57
CA ASP A 408 -0.37 -17.86 17.57
C ASP A 408 0.50 -18.40 18.71
N GLN A 409 1.82 -18.38 18.50
CA GLN A 409 2.78 -18.66 19.57
C GLN A 409 2.81 -17.54 20.61
N THR A 410 2.64 -16.31 20.14
CA THR A 410 2.59 -15.09 20.94
C THR A 410 1.25 -14.44 20.67
N ALA A 411 0.37 -14.40 21.67
CA ALA A 411 -0.93 -13.78 21.53
C ALA A 411 -0.79 -12.25 21.58
N ALA A 412 -1.42 -11.56 20.63
CA ALA A 412 -1.53 -10.11 20.67
C ALA A 412 -2.86 -9.60 20.10
N ALA A 413 -3.25 -8.42 20.57
CA ALA A 413 -4.32 -7.59 20.00
C ALA A 413 -3.81 -6.17 19.72
N VAL A 414 -4.23 -5.61 18.59
CA VAL A 414 -3.89 -4.25 18.17
C VAL A 414 -5.12 -3.37 18.36
N PHE A 415 -4.95 -2.22 19.01
CA PHE A 415 -5.97 -1.20 19.18
C PHE A 415 -5.60 0.00 18.32
N ALA A 416 -6.52 0.47 17.46
CA ALA A 416 -6.32 1.62 16.61
C ALA A 416 -7.15 2.83 17.06
N SER A 417 -6.52 4.00 17.03
CA SER A 417 -7.11 5.28 17.39
C SER A 417 -6.72 6.39 16.42
N TRP A 418 -7.58 7.40 16.30
CA TRP A 418 -7.20 8.71 15.76
C TRP A 418 -6.70 9.61 16.90
N PRO A 419 -5.99 10.72 16.60
CA PRO A 419 -5.60 11.67 17.61
C PRO A 419 -6.82 12.15 18.41
N ASN A 420 -6.66 12.30 19.73
CA ASN A 420 -7.70 12.77 20.65
C ASN A 420 -8.95 11.90 20.74
N SER A 421 -8.93 10.69 20.16
CA SER A 421 -9.99 9.70 20.36
C SER A 421 -9.77 8.95 21.67
N SER A 422 -10.80 8.82 22.48
CA SER A 422 -10.81 7.98 23.68
C SER A 422 -12.20 7.37 23.88
N SER A 423 -12.27 6.23 24.56
CA SER A 423 -13.50 5.61 25.01
C SER A 423 -13.35 5.14 26.46
N GLU A 424 -14.44 5.16 27.22
CA GLU A 424 -14.43 4.73 28.61
C GLU A 424 -13.96 3.27 28.76
N LEU A 425 -14.31 2.41 27.81
CA LEU A 425 -13.91 1.00 27.79
C LEU A 425 -12.40 0.83 27.52
N TYR A 426 -11.82 1.67 26.65
CA TYR A 426 -10.38 1.67 26.44
C TYR A 426 -9.62 2.22 27.65
N GLU A 427 -10.14 3.27 28.29
CA GLU A 427 -9.57 3.79 29.53
C GLU A 427 -9.67 2.78 30.68
N ASP A 428 -10.77 2.02 30.76
CA ASP A 428 -10.92 0.91 31.72
C ASP A 428 -9.79 -0.12 31.53
N LEU A 429 -9.48 -0.48 30.27
CA LEU A 429 -8.39 -1.40 29.95
C LEU A 429 -7.02 -0.84 30.36
N ARG A 430 -6.76 0.45 30.09
CA ARG A 430 -5.52 1.13 30.52
C ARG A 430 -5.41 1.21 32.04
N ARG A 431 -6.52 1.49 32.74
CA ARG A 431 -6.59 1.52 34.21
C ARG A 431 -6.33 0.15 34.81
N ALA A 432 -6.97 -0.90 34.29
CA ALA A 432 -6.73 -2.27 34.71
C ALA A 432 -5.25 -2.66 34.58
N HIS A 433 -4.62 -2.31 33.45
CA HIS A 433 -3.21 -2.58 33.21
C HIS A 433 -2.27 -1.93 34.24
N ARG A 434 -2.62 -0.77 34.83
CA ARG A 434 -1.83 -0.14 35.90
C ARG A 434 -1.74 -1.01 37.16
N TYR A 435 -2.72 -1.87 37.39
CA TYR A 435 -2.74 -2.81 38.50
C TYR A 435 -2.16 -4.18 38.10
N ALA A 436 -2.68 -4.80 37.03
CA ALA A 436 -2.16 -6.06 36.49
C ALA A 436 -2.51 -6.22 34.99
N PRO A 437 -1.63 -6.86 34.18
CA PRO A 437 -1.87 -7.11 32.75
C PRO A 437 -2.83 -8.29 32.50
N VAL A 438 -4.03 -8.25 33.09
CA VAL A 438 -5.01 -9.36 33.07
C VAL A 438 -5.29 -9.85 31.65
N LEU A 439 -5.73 -8.95 30.77
CA LEU A 439 -6.05 -9.24 29.37
C LEU A 439 -4.80 -9.18 28.45
N GLY A 440 -3.71 -8.60 28.95
CA GLY A 440 -2.44 -8.48 28.25
C GLY A 440 -1.61 -7.30 28.73
N LYS A 441 -0.35 -7.26 28.28
CA LYS A 441 0.64 -6.24 28.61
C LYS A 441 0.78 -5.27 27.45
N PHE A 442 0.63 -3.96 27.70
CA PHE A 442 0.91 -2.95 26.67
C PHE A 442 2.40 -2.90 26.34
N VAL A 443 2.72 -3.00 25.05
CA VAL A 443 4.10 -2.98 24.53
C VAL A 443 4.18 -2.17 23.23
N THR A 444 5.41 -1.86 22.80
CA THR A 444 5.64 -1.33 21.45
C THR A 444 5.69 -2.47 20.43
N PHE A 445 5.49 -2.17 19.14
CA PHE A 445 5.71 -3.17 18.09
C PHE A 445 7.16 -3.67 18.06
N SER A 446 8.13 -2.80 18.32
CA SER A 446 9.54 -3.20 18.41
C SER A 446 9.74 -4.29 19.47
N THR A 447 9.18 -4.06 20.67
CA THR A 447 9.21 -5.05 21.76
C THR A 447 8.48 -6.34 21.38
N LEU A 448 7.30 -6.25 20.75
CA LEU A 448 6.59 -7.44 20.28
C LEU A 448 7.49 -8.28 19.35
N PHE A 449 8.13 -7.67 18.36
CA PHE A 449 8.93 -8.42 17.38
C PHE A 449 10.25 -8.97 17.95
N GLU A 450 10.82 -8.33 18.98
CA GLU A 450 11.94 -8.88 19.76
C GLU A 450 11.53 -10.15 20.52
N GLU A 451 10.34 -10.17 21.13
CA GLU A 451 9.80 -11.35 21.82
C GLU A 451 9.32 -12.44 20.85
N CYS A 452 8.93 -12.06 19.63
CA CYS A 452 8.43 -12.98 18.60
C CYS A 452 9.54 -13.62 17.74
N GLU A 453 10.82 -13.54 18.12
CA GLU A 453 12.02 -13.80 17.30
C GLU A 453 12.08 -15.14 16.51
N GLN A 454 11.10 -16.04 16.64
CA GLN A 454 10.93 -17.23 15.80
C GLN A 454 9.50 -17.38 15.24
N GLY A 455 8.99 -16.39 14.49
CA GLY A 455 7.88 -16.65 13.58
C GLY A 455 8.24 -17.79 12.62
N HIS A 456 7.70 -19.00 12.83
CA HIS A 456 8.09 -20.19 12.05
C HIS A 456 7.41 -20.24 10.67
N GLN A 457 6.27 -19.55 10.52
CA GLN A 457 5.49 -19.61 9.30
C GLN A 457 6.00 -18.59 8.29
N ILE A 458 6.74 -19.08 7.30
CA ILE A 458 7.13 -18.28 6.13
C ILE A 458 5.94 -18.20 5.20
N GLN A 459 5.45 -16.98 4.96
CA GLN A 459 4.39 -16.72 4.00
C GLN A 459 4.91 -15.90 2.83
N ARG A 460 4.62 -16.40 1.64
CA ARG A 460 4.92 -15.73 0.38
C ARG A 460 3.62 -15.59 -0.39
N PHE A 461 3.28 -14.35 -0.73
CA PHE A 461 2.06 -14.03 -1.45
C PHE A 461 2.33 -13.81 -2.94
N GLU A 462 1.38 -14.18 -3.77
CA GLU A 462 1.44 -13.96 -5.22
C GLU A 462 1.13 -12.49 -5.55
N ALA A 463 1.74 -11.97 -6.63
CA ALA A 463 1.51 -10.60 -7.11
C ALA A 463 0.02 -10.28 -7.39
N GLY A 464 -0.80 -11.29 -7.67
CA GLY A 464 -2.23 -11.12 -7.93
C GLY A 464 -3.10 -10.97 -6.68
N GLN A 465 -2.56 -11.23 -5.49
CA GLN A 465 -3.25 -11.02 -4.21
C GLN A 465 -3.17 -9.57 -3.72
N TYR A 466 -2.33 -8.76 -4.36
CA TYR A 466 -2.19 -7.33 -4.09
C TYR A 466 -2.85 -6.54 -5.22
N LEU A 467 -3.85 -5.73 -4.88
CA LEU A 467 -4.50 -4.83 -5.83
C LEU A 467 -4.71 -3.45 -5.22
N SER A 468 -4.12 -2.44 -5.85
CA SER A 468 -4.25 -1.05 -5.44
C SER A 468 -5.66 -0.50 -5.65
N PRO A 469 -6.17 0.36 -4.76
CA PRO A 469 -7.41 1.10 -4.97
C PRO A 469 -7.22 2.40 -5.79
N GLU A 470 -5.97 2.75 -6.16
CA GLU A 470 -5.56 4.09 -6.64
C GLU A 470 -6.48 4.67 -7.72
N LEU A 471 -6.76 3.93 -8.80
CA LEU A 471 -7.65 4.42 -9.87
C LEU A 471 -9.08 4.66 -9.39
N ILE A 472 -9.61 3.80 -8.51
CA ILE A 472 -10.97 3.92 -7.99
C ILE A 472 -11.06 5.14 -7.08
N VAL A 473 -10.09 5.31 -6.20
CA VAL A 473 -10.02 6.44 -5.26
C VAL A 473 -9.90 7.75 -6.04
N ALA A 474 -8.98 7.84 -7.01
CA ALA A 474 -8.79 9.04 -7.83
C ALA A 474 -10.07 9.44 -8.59
N VAL A 475 -10.78 8.46 -9.16
CA VAL A 475 -12.04 8.72 -9.87
C VAL A 475 -13.17 9.09 -8.92
N ALA A 476 -13.27 8.45 -7.75
CA ALA A 476 -14.26 8.77 -6.73
C ALA A 476 -14.05 10.19 -6.16
N ALA A 477 -12.80 10.62 -5.98
CA ALA A 477 -12.42 11.97 -5.58
C ALA A 477 -12.65 13.03 -6.68
N GLY A 478 -13.03 12.62 -7.89
CA GLY A 478 -13.27 13.53 -9.01
C GLY A 478 -11.99 14.14 -9.57
N GLU A 479 -10.85 13.45 -9.44
CA GLU A 479 -9.57 13.93 -9.94
C GLU A 479 -9.59 14.16 -11.46
N LYS A 480 -8.83 15.16 -11.89
CA LYS A 480 -8.63 15.45 -13.31
C LYS A 480 -7.48 14.61 -13.81
N ASN A 481 -7.68 13.94 -14.94
CA ASN A 481 -6.65 13.19 -15.65
C ASN A 481 -6.06 11.98 -14.87
N PRO A 482 -6.89 11.14 -14.21
CA PRO A 482 -6.41 10.11 -13.28
C PRO A 482 -5.43 9.09 -13.91
N LEU A 483 -5.62 8.68 -15.17
CA LEU A 483 -4.67 7.78 -15.83
C LEU A 483 -3.46 8.53 -16.37
N GLY A 484 -3.71 9.69 -16.98
CA GLY A 484 -2.64 10.51 -17.56
C GLY A 484 -1.64 11.00 -16.51
N ASN A 485 -2.06 11.25 -15.26
CA ASN A 485 -1.15 11.65 -14.18
C ASN A 485 -0.19 10.52 -13.82
N LEU A 486 -0.69 9.29 -13.67
CA LEU A 486 0.13 8.10 -13.43
C LEU A 486 1.10 7.84 -14.59
N GLN A 487 0.62 7.96 -15.83
CA GLN A 487 1.45 7.81 -17.02
C GLN A 487 2.56 8.87 -17.08
N ASN A 488 2.23 10.14 -16.83
CA ASN A 488 3.20 11.23 -16.86
C ASN A 488 4.26 11.04 -15.78
N ARG A 489 3.86 10.70 -14.54
CA ARG A 489 4.76 10.38 -13.44
C ARG A 489 5.78 9.33 -13.86
N TRP A 490 5.29 8.23 -14.42
CA TRP A 490 6.14 7.14 -14.91
C TRP A 490 7.13 7.61 -15.99
N LEU A 491 6.65 8.31 -17.02
CA LEU A 491 7.49 8.74 -18.14
C LEU A 491 8.53 9.78 -17.75
N TRP A 492 8.21 10.68 -16.83
CA TRP A 492 9.15 11.69 -16.37
C TRP A 492 10.25 11.10 -15.51
N ARG A 493 9.91 10.13 -14.65
CA ARG A 493 10.90 9.34 -13.94
C ARG A 493 11.89 8.67 -14.89
N MET A 494 11.40 7.97 -15.91
CA MET A 494 12.26 7.34 -16.92
C MET A 494 13.13 8.37 -17.67
N LYS A 495 12.59 9.55 -17.97
CA LYS A 495 13.33 10.64 -18.63
C LYS A 495 14.42 11.23 -17.72
N TYR A 496 14.13 11.43 -16.44
CA TYR A 496 15.10 11.85 -15.44
C TYR A 496 16.24 10.83 -15.32
N ASP A 497 15.94 9.54 -15.13
CA ASP A 497 16.96 8.48 -14.96
C ASP A 497 17.87 8.38 -16.20
N ALA A 498 17.33 8.55 -17.40
CA ALA A 498 18.10 8.58 -18.64
C ALA A 498 19.00 9.83 -18.75
N ALA A 499 18.49 11.01 -18.39
CA ALA A 499 19.27 12.25 -18.40
C ALA A 499 20.39 12.19 -17.36
N ALA A 500 20.11 11.73 -16.15
CA ALA A 500 21.09 11.51 -15.08
C ALA A 500 22.19 10.53 -15.53
N THR A 501 21.82 9.43 -16.19
CA THR A 501 22.78 8.46 -16.75
C THR A 501 23.73 9.12 -17.76
N ILE A 502 23.21 9.93 -18.69
CA ILE A 502 24.06 10.62 -19.68
C ILE A 502 24.95 11.68 -19.01
N THR A 503 24.45 12.40 -18.02
CA THR A 503 25.25 13.34 -17.21
C THR A 503 26.41 12.61 -16.53
N MET A 504 26.13 11.48 -15.89
CA MET A 504 27.16 10.66 -15.23
C MET A 504 28.21 10.13 -16.20
N LEU A 505 27.78 9.59 -17.35
CA LEU A 505 28.72 9.14 -18.39
C LEU A 505 29.56 10.30 -18.95
N SER A 506 28.96 11.49 -19.11
CA SER A 506 29.69 12.70 -19.55
C SER A 506 30.77 13.10 -18.54
N ASN A 507 30.47 13.05 -17.24
CA ASN A 507 31.43 13.37 -16.19
C ASN A 507 32.58 12.35 -16.13
N LEU A 508 32.26 11.06 -16.27
CA LEU A 508 33.27 10.00 -16.39
C LEU A 508 34.19 10.20 -17.60
N ILE A 509 33.64 10.56 -18.77
CA ILE A 509 34.45 10.85 -19.98
C ILE A 509 35.36 12.07 -19.74
N ALA A 510 34.85 13.09 -19.06
CA ALA A 510 35.59 14.31 -18.77
C ALA A 510 36.62 14.15 -17.63
N GLY A 511 36.61 13.04 -16.90
CA GLY A 511 37.41 12.85 -15.68
C GLY A 511 37.05 13.87 -14.58
N LYS A 512 35.79 14.32 -14.54
CA LYS A 512 35.29 15.26 -13.54
C LYS A 512 34.58 14.51 -12.42
N GLN A 513 34.77 14.94 -11.19
CA GLN A 513 33.82 14.62 -10.11
C GLN A 513 32.46 15.23 -10.47
N THR A 514 31.39 14.46 -10.29
CA THR A 514 30.03 14.94 -10.50
C THR A 514 29.61 15.77 -9.30
N ASP A 515 29.25 17.04 -9.50
CA ASP A 515 28.42 17.76 -8.54
C ASP A 515 27.04 17.11 -8.53
N SER A 516 26.76 16.31 -7.50
CA SER A 516 25.54 15.51 -7.35
C SER A 516 24.34 16.34 -6.91
N THR A 517 24.59 17.56 -6.41
CA THR A 517 23.59 18.45 -5.79
C THR A 517 22.40 18.68 -6.72
N VAL A 518 22.65 19.06 -7.98
CA VAL A 518 21.57 19.35 -8.95
C VAL A 518 20.74 18.10 -9.29
N LEU A 519 21.36 16.92 -9.34
CA LEU A 519 20.65 15.67 -9.62
C LEU A 519 19.78 15.26 -8.44
N HIS A 520 20.31 15.33 -7.22
CA HIS A 520 19.57 15.02 -6.00
C HIS A 520 18.43 16.02 -5.76
N GLU A 521 18.70 17.34 -5.84
CA GLU A 521 17.67 18.36 -5.71
C GLU A 521 16.51 18.17 -6.70
N LEU A 522 16.82 17.84 -7.96
CA LEU A 522 15.77 17.58 -8.95
C LEU A 522 15.05 16.25 -8.73
N GLU A 523 15.71 15.21 -8.20
CA GLU A 523 15.03 13.97 -7.79
C GLU A 523 14.09 14.25 -6.62
N ASP A 524 14.55 14.98 -5.62
CA ASP A 524 13.75 15.38 -4.46
C ASP A 524 12.54 16.21 -4.89
N ASP A 525 12.71 17.18 -5.79
CA ASP A 525 11.61 17.97 -6.33
C ASP A 525 10.63 17.12 -7.17
N LEU A 526 11.15 16.20 -7.99
CA LEU A 526 10.31 15.30 -8.78
C LEU A 526 9.45 14.43 -7.88
N GLU A 527 10.05 13.78 -6.88
CA GLU A 527 9.38 12.81 -6.04
C GLU A 527 8.51 13.46 -4.95
N SER A 528 8.91 14.62 -4.43
CA SER A 528 8.09 15.39 -3.48
C SER A 528 6.88 16.03 -4.15
N SER A 529 6.96 16.49 -5.41
CA SER A 529 5.82 17.16 -6.07
C SER A 529 4.57 16.32 -6.32
N LEU A 530 4.63 15.03 -5.99
CA LEU A 530 3.65 14.00 -6.30
C LEU A 530 2.79 13.67 -5.07
N HIS A 531 2.24 14.68 -4.41
CA HIS A 531 1.54 14.48 -3.13
C HIS A 531 0.16 13.82 -3.27
N TRP A 532 -0.14 12.88 -2.36
CA TRP A 532 -1.52 12.48 -2.06
C TRP A 532 -2.10 13.49 -1.06
N HIS A 533 -3.28 14.06 -1.32
CA HIS A 533 -3.98 14.88 -0.34
C HIS A 533 -5.22 14.15 0.15
N ASP A 534 -5.28 13.89 1.45
CA ASP A 534 -6.49 13.43 2.12
C ASP A 534 -7.60 14.49 1.98
N SER A 535 -8.83 14.03 1.79
CA SER A 535 -9.98 14.76 1.28
C SER A 535 -10.29 16.09 1.98
N ASP A 536 -10.40 17.17 1.18
CA ASP A 536 -11.42 18.26 1.21
C ASP A 536 -10.94 19.55 0.52
N ASN A 537 -9.63 19.68 0.26
CA ASN A 537 -9.07 20.72 -0.60
C ASN A 537 -8.31 20.08 -1.76
N ILE A 538 -8.96 20.02 -2.93
CA ILE A 538 -8.34 19.57 -4.17
C ILE A 538 -7.49 20.71 -4.75
N PRO A 539 -6.17 20.53 -4.83
CA PRO A 539 -5.48 20.83 -6.07
C PRO A 539 -4.89 19.55 -6.66
N ALA A 540 -5.09 19.44 -7.96
CA ALA A 540 -4.75 18.28 -8.78
C ALA A 540 -3.32 17.75 -8.56
N VAL A 541 -3.17 16.43 -8.71
CA VAL A 541 -1.93 15.75 -9.11
C VAL A 541 -1.53 16.27 -10.50
N ILE A 542 -1.05 17.51 -10.57
CA ILE A 542 -0.33 18.04 -11.70
C ILE A 542 1.01 18.39 -11.11
N PRO A 543 2.03 17.53 -11.32
CA PRO A 543 3.38 18.01 -11.13
C PRO A 543 3.50 19.33 -11.91
N SER A 544 4.00 20.37 -11.27
CA SER A 544 4.05 21.69 -11.88
C SER A 544 4.72 21.60 -13.25
N THR A 545 4.22 22.35 -14.24
CA THR A 545 4.87 22.44 -15.56
C THR A 545 6.36 22.77 -15.43
N GLU A 546 6.73 23.43 -14.34
CA GLU A 546 8.09 23.73 -13.91
C GLU A 546 8.99 22.49 -13.73
N ILE A 547 8.54 21.40 -13.09
CA ILE A 547 9.38 20.20 -12.90
C ILE A 547 9.65 19.51 -14.22
N ARG A 548 8.63 19.41 -15.07
CA ARG A 548 8.80 18.92 -16.43
C ARG A 548 9.82 19.77 -17.19
N ASP A 549 9.70 21.09 -17.12
CA ASP A 549 10.62 22.01 -17.80
C ASP A 549 12.06 21.84 -17.28
N ARG A 550 12.26 21.60 -15.98
CA ARG A 550 13.57 21.31 -15.38
C ARG A 550 14.15 19.96 -15.81
N ILE A 551 13.33 18.90 -15.94
CA ILE A 551 13.77 17.61 -16.49
C ILE A 551 14.14 17.75 -17.97
N ASP A 552 13.36 18.52 -18.72
CA ASP A 552 13.65 18.83 -20.13
C ASP A 552 14.96 19.62 -20.25
N GLU A 553 15.19 20.60 -19.37
CA GLU A 553 16.45 21.35 -19.28
C GLU A 553 17.64 20.45 -18.94
N LEU A 554 17.54 19.60 -17.91
CA LEU A 554 18.59 18.62 -17.56
C LEU A 554 18.91 17.72 -18.75
N SER A 555 17.89 17.21 -19.44
CA SER A 555 18.05 16.39 -20.63
C SER A 555 18.78 17.13 -21.76
N HIS A 556 18.45 18.41 -21.99
CA HIS A 556 19.14 19.25 -22.98
C HIS A 556 20.60 19.56 -22.59
N GLN A 557 20.86 19.83 -21.32
CA GLN A 557 22.21 20.08 -20.79
C GLN A 557 23.09 18.82 -20.89
N ALA A 558 22.54 17.66 -20.53
CA ALA A 558 23.21 16.37 -20.63
C ALA A 558 23.59 16.05 -22.09
N GLN A 559 22.65 16.21 -23.02
CA GLN A 559 22.89 16.04 -24.47
C GLN A 559 23.98 16.98 -24.98
N SER A 560 23.89 18.27 -24.64
CA SER A 560 24.85 19.29 -25.10
C SER A 560 26.26 19.01 -24.58
N SER A 561 26.39 18.69 -23.29
CA SER A 561 27.67 18.37 -22.65
C SER A 561 28.29 17.11 -23.24
N PHE A 562 27.49 16.07 -23.43
CA PHE A 562 27.92 14.82 -24.05
C PHE A 562 28.42 15.04 -25.48
N ALA A 563 27.66 15.75 -26.30
CA ALA A 563 28.05 16.02 -27.69
C ALA A 563 29.36 16.80 -27.78
N GLN A 564 29.55 17.83 -26.95
CA GLN A 564 30.80 18.61 -26.90
C GLN A 564 32.02 17.74 -26.56
N LEU A 565 31.88 16.79 -25.62
CA LEU A 565 32.95 15.87 -25.24
C LEU A 565 33.31 14.90 -26.36
N ILE A 566 32.30 14.37 -27.07
CA ILE A 566 32.51 13.39 -28.13
C ILE A 566 33.10 14.02 -29.41
N THR A 567 32.63 15.20 -29.82
CA THR A 567 33.09 15.83 -31.07
C THR A 567 34.42 16.57 -30.91
N GLY A 568 34.71 17.10 -29.72
CA GLY A 568 35.85 17.99 -29.49
C GLY A 568 35.82 19.24 -30.38
N SER A 569 36.91 20.01 -30.39
CA SER A 569 37.05 21.27 -31.15
C SER A 569 37.98 21.17 -32.37
N ALA A 570 38.45 19.96 -32.72
CA ALA A 570 39.57 19.78 -33.66
C ALA A 570 39.19 19.48 -35.12
N ASN A 571 38.03 18.84 -35.37
CA ASN A 571 37.66 18.36 -36.71
C ASN A 571 36.38 19.04 -37.22
N ALA A 572 36.51 19.91 -38.22
CA ALA A 572 35.36 20.49 -38.90
C ALA A 572 34.54 19.40 -39.62
N GLY A 573 33.24 19.34 -39.36
CA GLY A 573 32.34 18.39 -40.02
C GLY A 573 30.95 18.40 -39.41
N THR A 574 29.96 18.88 -40.16
CA THR A 574 28.55 18.86 -39.72
C THR A 574 27.99 17.44 -39.80
N GLY A 575 27.20 17.04 -38.81
CA GLY A 575 26.60 15.72 -38.73
C GLY A 575 25.55 15.58 -37.63
N LEU A 576 25.20 14.33 -37.32
CA LEU A 576 24.29 13.95 -36.24
C LEU A 576 24.98 12.96 -35.30
N VAL A 577 24.85 13.17 -34.01
CA VAL A 577 25.20 12.21 -32.96
C VAL A 577 23.91 11.59 -32.43
N PHE A 578 23.83 10.26 -32.49
CA PHE A 578 22.77 9.47 -31.89
C PHE A 578 23.28 8.87 -30.58
N VAL A 579 22.56 9.07 -29.48
CA VAL A 579 22.97 8.60 -28.14
C VAL A 579 21.95 7.61 -27.60
N ASN A 580 22.43 6.47 -27.11
CA ASN A 580 21.63 5.45 -26.43
C ASN A 580 21.87 5.53 -24.92
N PRO A 581 20.89 6.00 -24.12
CA PRO A 581 21.03 6.08 -22.67
C PRO A 581 20.97 4.73 -21.95
N HIS A 582 20.58 3.64 -22.61
CA HIS A 582 20.41 2.33 -21.95
C HIS A 582 21.63 1.43 -22.12
N PRO A 583 21.96 0.59 -21.11
CA PRO A 583 23.18 -0.25 -21.10
C PRO A 583 23.06 -1.50 -22.00
N ILE A 584 22.12 -1.50 -22.95
CA ILE A 584 21.89 -2.57 -23.90
C ILE A 584 21.97 -2.02 -25.32
N ALA A 585 22.57 -2.78 -26.23
CA ALA A 585 22.54 -2.43 -27.65
C ALA A 585 21.11 -2.60 -28.20
N ARG A 586 20.63 -1.59 -28.93
CA ARG A 586 19.27 -1.58 -29.49
C ARG A 586 19.25 -1.10 -30.93
N ARG A 587 18.34 -1.67 -31.73
CA ARG A 587 17.98 -1.15 -33.06
C ARG A 587 16.71 -0.34 -32.91
N TYR A 588 16.69 0.87 -33.44
CA TYR A 588 15.57 1.79 -33.22
C TYR A 588 15.26 2.62 -34.47
N TRP A 589 14.00 3.06 -34.59
CA TRP A 589 13.57 4.02 -35.60
C TRP A 589 13.63 5.43 -35.02
N ILE A 590 14.32 6.33 -35.70
CA ILE A 590 14.51 7.70 -35.25
C ILE A 590 13.97 8.65 -36.32
N ASP A 591 12.94 9.40 -35.96
CA ASP A 591 12.47 10.54 -36.75
C ASP A 591 13.51 11.66 -36.69
N LEU A 592 13.84 12.21 -37.86
CA LEU A 592 14.80 13.30 -38.00
C LEU A 592 14.06 14.62 -38.31
N PRO A 593 14.47 15.75 -37.72
CA PRO A 593 13.97 17.08 -38.10
C PRO A 593 14.07 17.32 -39.61
N GLU A 594 13.16 18.10 -40.20
CA GLU A 594 13.13 18.32 -41.67
C GLU A 594 14.44 18.89 -42.22
N ASP A 595 15.10 19.74 -41.44
CA ASP A 595 16.35 20.44 -41.72
C ASP A 595 17.62 19.63 -41.39
N ALA A 596 17.51 18.57 -40.59
CA ALA A 596 18.63 17.72 -40.22
C ALA A 596 19.19 16.97 -41.45
N PRO A 597 20.50 16.73 -41.57
CA PRO A 597 21.03 15.97 -42.70
C PRO A 597 20.62 14.48 -42.62
N LEU A 598 20.20 13.91 -43.77
CA LEU A 598 19.87 12.48 -43.86
C LEU A 598 21.15 11.63 -43.99
N PRO A 599 21.40 10.68 -43.06
CA PRO A 599 22.50 9.75 -43.20
C PRO A 599 22.36 8.83 -44.42
N THR A 600 23.49 8.31 -44.90
CA THR A 600 23.47 7.27 -45.94
C THR A 600 23.18 5.90 -45.31
N ALA A 601 22.44 5.03 -45.99
CA ALA A 601 22.13 3.67 -45.56
C ALA A 601 23.37 2.74 -45.62
N VAL A 602 24.32 2.95 -44.72
CA VAL A 602 25.53 2.16 -44.50
C VAL A 602 25.65 1.90 -43.00
N GLU A 603 26.07 0.69 -42.59
CA GLU A 603 26.25 0.35 -41.18
C GLU A 603 26.99 1.46 -40.43
N PRO A 604 26.48 1.91 -39.26
CA PRO A 604 25.40 1.31 -38.46
C PRO A 604 23.95 1.72 -38.86
N VAL A 605 23.77 2.56 -39.88
CA VAL A 605 22.46 2.95 -40.43
C VAL A 605 21.92 1.83 -41.32
N VAL A 606 20.87 1.16 -40.86
CA VAL A 606 20.28 -0.03 -41.49
C VAL A 606 19.36 0.35 -42.65
N ALA A 607 18.53 1.37 -42.45
CA ALA A 607 17.57 1.82 -43.44
C ALA A 607 17.28 3.31 -43.28
N VAL A 608 16.89 3.96 -44.36
CA VAL A 608 16.60 5.40 -44.41
C VAL A 608 15.24 5.59 -45.07
N GLN A 609 14.43 6.49 -44.54
CA GLN A 609 13.20 6.94 -45.16
C GLN A 609 13.31 8.44 -45.41
N ASP A 610 13.02 8.84 -46.64
CA ASP A 610 12.92 10.25 -47.03
C ASP A 610 11.61 10.42 -47.79
N SER A 611 10.55 10.73 -47.05
CA SER A 611 9.21 10.97 -47.59
C SER A 611 8.54 12.11 -46.84
N PRO A 612 7.56 12.80 -47.46
CA PRO A 612 6.87 13.92 -46.80
C PRO A 612 6.22 13.56 -45.46
N GLN A 613 5.80 12.29 -45.29
CA GLN A 613 5.12 11.83 -44.08
C GLN A 613 6.08 11.38 -42.98
N HIS A 614 7.17 10.71 -43.38
CA HIS A 614 8.17 10.14 -42.46
C HIS A 614 9.55 10.39 -43.02
N ARG A 615 10.41 11.01 -42.20
CA ARG A 615 11.80 11.29 -42.52
C ARG A 615 12.66 10.85 -41.34
N GLY A 616 13.56 9.90 -41.58
CA GLY A 616 14.30 9.30 -40.48
C GLY A 616 15.10 8.07 -40.86
N VAL A 617 15.64 7.42 -39.84
CA VAL A 617 16.55 6.28 -40.00
C VAL A 617 16.25 5.15 -39.04
N VAL A 618 16.50 3.93 -39.50
CA VAL A 618 16.68 2.76 -38.64
C VAL A 618 18.17 2.60 -38.39
N ILE A 619 18.58 2.62 -37.13
CA ILE A 619 19.99 2.62 -36.74
C ILE A 619 20.26 1.57 -35.65
N ASN A 620 21.40 0.90 -35.73
CA ASN A 620 21.90 0.05 -34.64
C ASN A 620 22.73 0.93 -33.68
N LEU A 621 22.32 0.99 -32.42
CA LEU A 621 23.01 1.76 -31.39
C LEU A 621 23.75 0.83 -30.41
N PRO A 622 25.01 1.14 -30.07
CA PRO A 622 25.76 0.40 -29.05
C PRO A 622 25.18 0.63 -27.65
N ALA A 623 25.52 -0.26 -26.70
CA ALA A 623 25.10 -0.18 -25.31
C ALA A 623 25.66 1.07 -24.61
N GLY A 624 24.77 1.87 -24.00
CA GLY A 624 25.09 3.10 -23.28
C GLY A 624 25.84 4.14 -24.12
N GLY A 625 25.87 3.98 -25.44
CA GLY A 625 26.90 4.56 -26.28
C GLY A 625 26.35 5.50 -27.34
N PHE A 626 27.16 5.78 -28.36
CA PHE A 626 26.79 6.71 -29.41
C PHE A 626 27.17 6.23 -30.82
N VAL A 627 26.55 6.88 -31.80
CA VAL A 627 26.91 6.82 -33.22
C VAL A 627 26.93 8.23 -33.80
N PHE A 628 28.01 8.62 -34.46
CA PHE A 628 28.04 9.80 -35.32
C PHE A 628 27.81 9.41 -36.78
N THR A 629 27.03 10.22 -37.48
CA THR A 629 26.89 10.18 -38.94
C THR A 629 27.20 11.54 -39.54
N GLY A 630 28.20 11.63 -40.41
CA GLY A 630 28.57 12.88 -41.07
C GLY A 630 27.65 13.26 -42.23
N THR A 631 27.56 14.55 -42.52
CA THR A 631 27.03 15.05 -43.79
C THR A 631 28.00 14.69 -44.91
N GLY A 632 27.59 13.89 -45.88
CA GLY A 632 28.49 13.37 -46.89
C GLY A 632 29.19 14.46 -47.73
N SER A 633 30.50 14.60 -47.57
CA SER A 633 31.43 14.83 -48.69
C SER A 633 32.34 13.61 -48.80
N SER A 634 31.78 12.52 -49.32
CA SER A 634 32.59 11.47 -49.92
C SER A 634 31.96 11.12 -51.25
N ALA A 635 32.79 11.10 -52.29
CA ALA A 635 32.37 10.77 -53.65
C ALA A 635 31.51 9.48 -53.64
N PRO A 636 30.48 9.38 -54.50
CA PRO A 636 29.66 8.17 -54.58
C PRO A 636 30.60 6.96 -54.70
N PRO A 637 30.42 5.91 -53.88
CA PRO A 637 31.21 4.70 -54.02
C PRO A 637 31.09 4.21 -55.47
N GLU A 638 32.20 3.76 -56.07
CA GLU A 638 32.19 3.15 -57.39
C GLU A 638 31.01 2.15 -57.46
N PRO A 639 30.20 2.18 -58.52
CA PRO A 639 28.99 1.38 -58.60
C PRO A 639 29.38 -0.09 -58.46
N ALA A 640 29.12 -0.66 -57.29
CA ALA A 640 29.16 -2.10 -57.09
C ALA A 640 28.26 -2.71 -58.16
N LYS A 641 28.80 -3.69 -58.91
CA LYS A 641 28.11 -4.37 -60.00
C LYS A 641 26.65 -4.64 -59.60
N PRO A 642 25.66 -4.31 -60.45
CA PRO A 642 24.26 -4.36 -60.08
C PRO A 642 23.88 -5.81 -59.73
N ARG A 643 23.84 -6.13 -58.43
CA ARG A 643 23.06 -7.26 -57.95
C ARG A 643 21.62 -6.93 -58.33
N ARG A 644 20.98 -7.80 -59.14
CA ARG A 644 19.55 -7.70 -59.49
C ARG A 644 18.77 -7.32 -58.24
N LYS A 645 18.31 -6.06 -58.15
CA LYS A 645 17.42 -5.62 -57.08
C LYS A 645 16.14 -6.43 -57.21
N LYS A 646 15.99 -7.49 -56.42
CA LYS A 646 14.68 -8.10 -56.17
C LYS A 646 13.80 -6.95 -55.71
N LYS A 647 12.75 -6.62 -56.47
CA LYS A 647 11.83 -5.54 -56.13
C LYS A 647 11.21 -5.94 -54.78
N LEU A 648 11.62 -5.26 -53.71
CA LEU A 648 11.06 -5.52 -52.39
C LEU A 648 9.56 -5.17 -52.45
N PRO A 649 8.68 -6.01 -51.89
CA PRO A 649 7.26 -5.69 -51.83
C PRO A 649 7.05 -4.40 -51.04
N ALA A 650 5.99 -3.66 -51.38
CA ALA A 650 5.63 -2.44 -50.66
C ALA A 650 5.31 -2.80 -49.20
N MET A 651 5.77 -1.97 -48.26
CA MET A 651 5.53 -2.19 -46.84
C MET A 651 4.08 -1.97 -46.44
N ALA A 652 3.34 -1.16 -47.21
CA ALA A 652 1.90 -0.98 -47.08
C ALA A 652 1.26 -1.07 -48.47
N GLU A 653 0.24 -1.90 -48.60
CA GLU A 653 -0.54 -2.06 -49.83
C GLU A 653 -2.00 -2.33 -49.46
N GLU A 654 -2.90 -1.49 -49.96
CA GLU A 654 -4.33 -1.51 -49.63
C GLU A 654 -4.58 -1.47 -48.11
N ASN A 655 -4.92 -2.61 -47.51
CA ASN A 655 -5.17 -2.78 -46.09
C ASN A 655 -4.18 -3.75 -45.41
N VAL A 656 -3.04 -4.05 -46.05
CA VAL A 656 -2.02 -4.97 -45.55
C VAL A 656 -0.71 -4.23 -45.31
N LEU A 657 -0.15 -4.43 -44.11
CA LEU A 657 1.21 -4.06 -43.74
C LEU A 657 2.11 -5.29 -43.81
N ARG A 658 3.28 -5.20 -44.45
CA ARG A 658 4.24 -6.30 -44.63
C ARG A 658 5.66 -5.90 -44.24
N SER A 659 6.22 -6.60 -43.26
CA SER A 659 7.65 -6.51 -42.91
C SER A 659 8.40 -7.75 -43.42
N GLU A 660 9.67 -7.89 -43.07
CA GLU A 660 10.42 -9.13 -43.28
C GLU A 660 10.07 -10.23 -42.26
N PHE A 661 9.35 -9.90 -41.19
CA PHE A 661 9.06 -10.81 -40.08
C PHE A 661 7.62 -11.31 -40.09
N PHE A 662 6.67 -10.43 -40.41
CA PHE A 662 5.24 -10.71 -40.30
C PHE A 662 4.43 -9.82 -41.26
N GLU A 663 3.16 -10.15 -41.41
CA GLU A 663 2.18 -9.26 -42.01
C GLU A 663 1.00 -9.00 -41.06
N ALA A 664 0.45 -7.79 -41.17
CA ALA A 664 -0.72 -7.35 -40.42
C ALA A 664 -1.81 -6.89 -41.38
N LEU A 665 -3.03 -7.40 -41.21
CA LEU A 665 -4.21 -7.00 -41.98
C LEU A 665 -5.05 -6.02 -41.16
N ILE A 666 -5.39 -4.87 -41.74
CA ILE A 666 -6.34 -3.92 -41.18
C ILE A 666 -7.75 -4.24 -41.68
N HIS A 667 -8.71 -4.35 -40.76
CA HIS A 667 -10.06 -4.77 -41.09
C HIS A 667 -10.84 -3.62 -41.76
N PRO A 668 -11.39 -3.78 -42.98
CA PRO A 668 -12.05 -2.67 -43.68
C PRO A 668 -13.30 -2.11 -42.98
N GLN A 669 -14.01 -2.93 -42.20
CA GLN A 669 -15.25 -2.51 -41.53
C GLN A 669 -15.02 -1.93 -40.13
N THR A 670 -13.94 -2.30 -39.44
CA THR A 670 -13.69 -1.84 -38.06
C THR A 670 -12.51 -0.88 -37.97
N GLY A 671 -11.54 -0.97 -38.88
CA GLY A 671 -10.35 -0.10 -38.91
C GLY A 671 -9.24 -0.57 -37.96
N GLY A 672 -9.54 -1.51 -37.07
CA GLY A 672 -8.55 -2.17 -36.22
C GLY A 672 -7.77 -3.28 -36.93
N ILE A 673 -6.82 -3.88 -36.21
CA ILE A 673 -6.00 -4.99 -36.73
C ILE A 673 -6.84 -6.28 -36.72
N ALA A 674 -7.13 -6.82 -37.90
CA ALA A 674 -7.85 -8.07 -38.08
C ALA A 674 -7.02 -9.30 -37.67
N TYR A 675 -5.73 -9.27 -37.99
CA TYR A 675 -4.75 -10.23 -37.54
C TYR A 675 -3.32 -9.74 -37.75
N VAL A 676 -2.41 -10.30 -36.96
CA VAL A 676 -0.97 -10.37 -37.24
C VAL A 676 -0.59 -11.83 -37.41
N ARG A 677 0.23 -12.15 -38.43
CA ARG A 677 0.74 -13.50 -38.65
C ARG A 677 2.17 -13.49 -39.19
N ASP A 678 2.94 -14.50 -38.81
CA ASP A 678 4.24 -14.74 -39.42
C ASP A 678 4.08 -15.38 -40.79
N TYR A 679 5.10 -15.29 -41.63
CA TYR A 679 5.09 -15.95 -42.95
C TYR A 679 5.13 -17.49 -42.84
N ASP A 680 5.78 -18.01 -41.81
CA ASP A 680 5.99 -19.45 -41.61
C ASP A 680 4.94 -20.10 -40.67
N ARG A 681 4.14 -19.31 -39.95
CA ARG A 681 3.18 -19.80 -38.92
C ARG A 681 1.73 -19.49 -39.31
N ARG A 682 0.83 -20.45 -39.14
CA ARG A 682 -0.56 -20.38 -39.65
C ARG A 682 -1.64 -19.82 -38.72
N PRO A 683 -1.59 -19.89 -37.37
CA PRO A 683 -2.61 -19.20 -36.57
C PRO A 683 -2.32 -17.69 -36.48
N LYS A 684 -3.38 -16.90 -36.31
CA LYS A 684 -3.30 -15.47 -36.04
C LYS A 684 -2.71 -15.27 -34.64
N ARG A 685 -1.72 -14.39 -34.50
CA ARG A 685 -1.11 -14.04 -33.20
C ARG A 685 -2.11 -13.25 -32.35
N PHE A 686 -2.51 -12.09 -32.85
CA PHE A 686 -3.50 -11.25 -32.20
C PHE A 686 -4.32 -10.45 -33.21
N SER A 687 -5.44 -9.93 -32.73
CA SER A 687 -6.27 -8.89 -33.34
C SER A 687 -6.46 -7.74 -32.34
N GLN A 688 -6.78 -6.55 -32.83
CA GLN A 688 -6.96 -5.36 -32.01
C GLN A 688 -8.12 -4.50 -32.51
N GLN A 689 -8.88 -3.90 -31.59
CA GLN A 689 -9.94 -2.93 -31.87
C GLN A 689 -10.01 -1.83 -30.79
N LEU A 690 -10.52 -0.66 -31.17
CA LEU A 690 -10.88 0.42 -30.24
C LEU A 690 -12.35 0.30 -29.90
N THR A 691 -12.71 0.36 -28.62
CA THR A 691 -14.10 0.20 -28.20
C THR A 691 -14.37 0.95 -26.89
N TYR A 692 -15.64 0.97 -26.51
CA TYR A 692 -16.13 1.44 -25.22
C TYR A 692 -16.76 0.26 -24.47
N ARG A 693 -16.40 0.09 -23.20
CA ARG A 693 -16.99 -0.90 -22.31
C ARG A 693 -18.10 -0.26 -21.49
N PHE A 694 -19.27 -0.87 -21.52
CA PHE A 694 -20.39 -0.57 -20.64
C PHE A 694 -20.26 -1.31 -19.31
N ALA A 695 -20.74 -0.69 -18.23
CA ALA A 695 -20.72 -1.29 -16.89
C ALA A 695 -21.45 -2.66 -16.84
N HIS A 696 -22.50 -2.81 -17.63
CA HIS A 696 -23.30 -4.03 -17.72
C HIS A 696 -23.41 -4.50 -19.17
N GLU A 697 -23.58 -5.81 -19.35
CA GLU A 697 -23.90 -6.37 -20.67
C GLU A 697 -25.22 -5.83 -21.19
N ARG A 698 -25.27 -5.64 -22.50
CA ARG A 698 -26.44 -5.16 -23.24
C ARG A 698 -26.82 -6.19 -24.30
N ALA A 699 -28.12 -6.38 -24.47
CA ALA A 699 -28.66 -7.22 -25.55
C ALA A 699 -28.67 -6.44 -26.86
N ILE A 700 -27.96 -6.95 -27.86
CA ILE A 700 -27.98 -6.41 -29.22
C ILE A 700 -29.23 -6.95 -29.93
N PRO A 701 -30.11 -6.07 -30.47
CA PRO A 701 -31.23 -6.51 -31.27
C PRO A 701 -30.74 -7.23 -32.53
N SER A 702 -31.27 -8.43 -32.78
CA SER A 702 -30.97 -9.20 -34.00
C SER A 702 -31.29 -8.36 -35.25
N LYS A 703 -30.38 -8.35 -36.22
CA LYS A 703 -30.59 -7.69 -37.53
C LYS A 703 -31.43 -8.53 -38.51
N ASP A 704 -31.95 -9.67 -38.07
CA ASP A 704 -32.62 -10.67 -38.93
C ASP A 704 -34.12 -10.80 -38.57
N ASP A 705 -35.01 -10.48 -39.51
CA ASP A 705 -36.49 -10.52 -39.36
C ASP A 705 -37.07 -11.95 -39.48
N SER A 706 -36.22 -12.99 -39.52
CA SER A 706 -36.65 -14.38 -39.69
C SER A 706 -37.16 -14.98 -38.37
N HIS A 707 -38.15 -15.87 -38.45
CA HIS A 707 -38.73 -16.60 -37.29
C HIS A 707 -37.70 -17.44 -36.48
N PHE A 708 -36.43 -17.48 -36.89
CA PHE A 708 -35.32 -18.16 -36.21
C PHE A 708 -34.42 -17.22 -35.39
N ALA A 709 -34.70 -15.91 -35.35
CA ALA A 709 -33.92 -14.89 -34.65
C ALA A 709 -34.13 -14.86 -33.11
N GLN A 710 -34.04 -16.00 -32.44
CA GLN A 710 -34.31 -16.12 -30.99
C GLN A 710 -33.10 -15.90 -30.06
N PHE A 711 -31.91 -15.59 -30.58
CA PHE A 711 -30.74 -15.36 -29.73
C PHE A 711 -30.32 -13.89 -29.77
N GLU A 712 -30.68 -13.14 -28.72
CA GLU A 712 -30.12 -11.83 -28.44
C GLU A 712 -28.63 -12.00 -28.11
N GLU A 713 -27.75 -11.39 -28.91
CA GLU A 713 -26.32 -11.38 -28.64
C GLU A 713 -26.05 -10.39 -27.49
N LYS A 714 -25.51 -10.87 -26.37
CA LYS A 714 -25.16 -10.01 -25.24
C LYS A 714 -23.69 -9.58 -25.35
N THR A 715 -23.45 -8.29 -25.17
CA THR A 715 -22.09 -7.75 -25.11
C THR A 715 -21.99 -6.61 -24.12
N ALA A 716 -20.85 -6.50 -23.44
CA ALA A 716 -20.49 -5.32 -22.67
C ALA A 716 -19.79 -4.24 -23.53
N TYR A 717 -19.68 -4.40 -24.85
CA TYR A 717 -18.84 -3.56 -25.71
C TYR A 717 -19.59 -2.87 -26.85
N ALA A 718 -19.20 -1.63 -27.11
CA ALA A 718 -19.61 -0.87 -28.28
C ALA A 718 -18.94 -1.41 -29.56
N GLU A 719 -19.54 -1.10 -30.72
CA GLU A 719 -19.02 -1.51 -32.03
C GLU A 719 -18.09 -0.44 -32.60
N GLN A 720 -16.90 -0.87 -33.06
CA GLN A 720 -16.00 -0.02 -33.84
C GLN A 720 -16.39 -0.06 -35.32
N ARG A 721 -16.68 1.10 -35.92
CA ARG A 721 -17.05 1.21 -37.34
C ARG A 721 -16.07 2.12 -38.09
N CYS A 722 -15.36 1.55 -39.05
CA CYS A 722 -14.46 2.28 -39.93
C CYS A 722 -15.25 3.05 -40.98
N ARG A 723 -14.95 4.34 -41.11
CA ARG A 723 -15.47 5.23 -42.15
C ARG A 723 -14.52 5.34 -43.33
N SER A 724 -13.22 5.45 -43.06
CA SER A 724 -12.21 5.55 -44.11
C SER A 724 -10.90 4.91 -43.68
N MET A 725 -10.16 4.41 -44.66
CA MET A 725 -8.83 3.83 -44.47
C MET A 725 -7.96 4.24 -45.66
N LYS A 726 -6.73 4.67 -45.38
CA LYS A 726 -5.78 5.08 -46.42
C LYS A 726 -4.36 4.69 -46.01
N VAL A 727 -3.57 4.31 -47.00
CA VAL A 727 -2.13 4.15 -46.85
C VAL A 727 -1.50 5.55 -46.78
N THR A 728 -0.94 5.93 -45.64
CA THR A 728 -0.27 7.22 -45.45
C THR A 728 1.21 7.14 -45.82
N CYS A 729 1.83 5.97 -45.66
CA CYS A 729 3.20 5.73 -46.08
C CYS A 729 3.38 4.29 -46.59
N ASN A 730 3.98 4.14 -47.77
CA ASN A 730 4.37 2.86 -48.35
C ASN A 730 5.85 2.85 -48.76
N GLY A 731 6.66 3.56 -47.97
CA GLY A 731 8.07 3.75 -48.21
C GLY A 731 8.89 2.46 -48.16
N PRO A 732 10.16 2.52 -48.57
CA PRO A 732 11.06 1.38 -48.44
C PRO A 732 11.30 0.97 -47.00
N THR A 733 11.15 1.86 -46.01
CA THR A 733 11.50 1.60 -44.60
C THR A 733 10.30 1.62 -43.65
N ILE A 734 9.28 2.42 -43.97
CA ILE A 734 8.05 2.55 -43.17
C ILE A 734 6.83 2.13 -44.00
N GLY A 735 5.96 1.33 -43.40
CA GLY A 735 4.60 1.09 -43.85
C GLY A 735 3.61 1.62 -42.82
N GLU A 736 2.66 2.46 -43.23
CA GLU A 736 1.67 3.05 -42.33
C GLU A 736 0.30 3.13 -43.00
N ILE A 737 -0.73 2.73 -42.24
CA ILE A 737 -2.14 2.82 -42.62
C ILE A 737 -2.87 3.63 -41.54
N GLU A 738 -3.59 4.66 -41.98
CA GLU A 738 -4.49 5.45 -41.14
C GLU A 738 -5.93 4.98 -41.38
N SER A 739 -6.65 4.67 -40.29
CA SER A 739 -8.09 4.44 -40.29
C SER A 739 -8.80 5.51 -39.45
N THR A 740 -9.98 5.91 -39.89
CA THR A 740 -10.85 6.83 -39.14
C THR A 740 -12.27 6.29 -39.09
N GLY A 741 -12.97 6.54 -37.99
CA GLY A 741 -14.30 5.97 -37.79
C GLY A 741 -15.00 6.42 -36.52
N ASP A 742 -16.03 5.66 -36.15
CA ASP A 742 -16.92 5.90 -35.03
C ASP A 742 -16.95 4.68 -34.09
N ILE A 743 -17.03 4.93 -32.78
CA ILE A 743 -17.38 3.93 -31.77
C ILE A 743 -18.87 4.13 -31.45
N VAL A 744 -19.68 3.10 -31.65
CA VAL A 744 -21.14 3.20 -31.66
C VAL A 744 -21.79 2.24 -30.67
N ASP A 745 -22.75 2.75 -29.91
CA ASP A 745 -23.65 1.93 -29.10
C ASP A 745 -24.63 1.19 -30.03
N GLN A 746 -24.56 -0.14 -30.03
CA GLN A 746 -25.31 -0.98 -30.95
C GLN A 746 -26.81 -1.04 -30.64
N VAL A 747 -27.20 -0.70 -29.41
CA VAL A 747 -28.60 -0.79 -28.96
C VAL A 747 -29.44 0.38 -29.46
N ASN A 748 -28.92 1.60 -29.33
CA ASN A 748 -29.62 2.83 -29.72
C ASN A 748 -29.04 3.48 -30.99
N GLY A 749 -27.88 3.02 -31.48
CA GLY A 749 -27.20 3.58 -32.65
C GLY A 749 -26.40 4.86 -32.38
N ASN A 750 -26.25 5.28 -31.12
CA ASN A 750 -25.57 6.52 -30.76
C ASN A 750 -24.06 6.43 -30.99
N VAL A 751 -23.48 7.47 -31.58
CA VAL A 751 -22.01 7.60 -31.70
C VAL A 751 -21.45 8.07 -30.37
N LEU A 752 -20.71 7.19 -29.69
CA LEU A 752 -20.07 7.46 -28.41
C LEU A 752 -18.78 8.25 -28.58
N ALA A 753 -17.97 7.94 -29.60
CA ALA A 753 -16.73 8.65 -29.91
C ALA A 753 -16.38 8.57 -31.40
N THR A 754 -15.54 9.48 -31.87
CA THR A 754 -14.83 9.33 -33.15
C THR A 754 -13.38 8.91 -32.89
N PHE A 755 -12.79 8.11 -33.78
CA PHE A 755 -11.39 7.69 -33.65
C PHE A 755 -10.59 7.95 -34.93
N THR A 756 -9.29 8.18 -34.73
CA THR A 756 -8.23 8.07 -35.74
C THR A 756 -7.18 7.09 -35.21
N GLN A 757 -6.83 6.07 -35.98
CA GLN A 757 -5.80 5.10 -35.62
C GLN A 757 -4.77 5.00 -36.76
N ARG A 758 -3.48 5.15 -36.44
CA ARG A 758 -2.37 4.89 -37.34
C ARG A 758 -1.66 3.62 -36.90
N THR A 759 -1.63 2.61 -37.76
CA THR A 759 -0.87 1.38 -37.54
C THR A 759 0.37 1.42 -38.42
N ARG A 760 1.54 1.32 -37.79
CA ARG A 760 2.85 1.44 -38.44
C ARG A 760 3.70 0.20 -38.20
N ILE A 761 4.44 -0.18 -39.22
CA ILE A 761 5.53 -1.15 -39.15
C ILE A 761 6.80 -0.54 -39.75
N THR A 762 7.94 -0.96 -39.21
CA THR A 762 9.25 -0.45 -39.62
C THR A 762 10.18 -1.59 -39.99
N ARG A 763 10.85 -1.46 -41.14
CA ARG A 763 11.81 -2.45 -41.62
C ARG A 763 12.92 -2.63 -40.59
N GLY A 764 13.32 -3.88 -40.36
CA GLY A 764 14.37 -4.23 -39.42
C GLY A 764 13.91 -4.34 -37.98
N LEU A 765 12.65 -4.01 -37.66
CA LEU A 765 12.07 -4.08 -36.31
C LEU A 765 10.94 -5.12 -36.25
N ARG A 766 10.92 -5.92 -35.18
CA ARG A 766 9.84 -6.87 -34.86
C ARG A 766 8.74 -6.18 -34.04
N ARG A 767 8.18 -5.10 -34.57
CA ARG A 767 7.31 -4.18 -33.82
C ARG A 767 6.19 -3.61 -34.67
N ILE A 768 5.03 -3.41 -34.05
CA ILE A 768 3.89 -2.69 -34.58
C ILE A 768 3.61 -1.51 -33.65
N ASP A 769 3.59 -0.29 -34.20
CA ASP A 769 3.18 0.91 -33.46
C ASP A 769 1.72 1.24 -33.77
N ILE A 770 0.96 1.56 -32.73
CA ILE A 770 -0.46 1.93 -32.81
C ILE A 770 -0.63 3.30 -32.14
N ASP A 771 -0.70 4.34 -32.95
CA ASP A 771 -1.04 5.69 -32.50
C ASP A 771 -2.55 5.88 -32.62
N MET A 772 -3.19 6.37 -31.56
CA MET A 772 -4.65 6.47 -31.45
C MET A 772 -5.03 7.87 -30.99
N GLU A 773 -6.07 8.42 -31.62
CA GLU A 773 -6.76 9.62 -31.17
C GLU A 773 -8.24 9.28 -31.03
N ILE A 774 -8.80 9.46 -29.83
CA ILE A 774 -10.21 9.19 -29.54
C ILE A 774 -10.82 10.49 -29.03
N GLU A 775 -11.90 10.91 -29.68
CA GLU A 775 -12.68 12.09 -29.31
C GLU A 775 -14.07 11.66 -28.83
N PRO A 776 -14.27 11.52 -27.50
CA PRO A 776 -15.54 11.14 -26.91
C PRO A 776 -16.60 12.23 -27.14
N ARG A 777 -17.78 11.81 -27.61
CA ARG A 777 -19.03 12.57 -27.55
C ARG A 777 -19.76 12.32 -26.23
N GLU A 778 -19.57 11.14 -25.67
CA GLU A 778 -20.06 10.74 -24.35
C GLU A 778 -18.87 10.33 -23.48
N LEU A 779 -18.73 10.95 -22.31
CA LEU A 779 -17.67 10.64 -21.36
C LEU A 779 -18.07 9.44 -20.48
N PRO A 780 -17.11 8.57 -20.09
CA PRO A 780 -17.36 7.51 -19.13
C PRO A 780 -17.86 8.06 -17.79
N SER A 781 -18.64 7.26 -17.04
CA SER A 781 -19.12 7.57 -15.70
C SER A 781 -19.17 6.33 -14.80
N GLY A 782 -19.06 6.50 -13.48
CA GLY A 782 -19.10 5.41 -12.50
C GLY A 782 -17.76 4.69 -12.32
N ASP A 783 -17.82 3.37 -12.05
CA ASP A 783 -16.63 2.54 -11.78
C ASP A 783 -15.65 2.52 -12.99
N PRO A 784 -14.42 3.04 -12.82
CA PRO A 784 -13.44 3.13 -13.90
C PRO A 784 -12.91 1.77 -14.38
N TRP A 785 -13.15 0.68 -13.64
CA TRP A 785 -12.84 -0.68 -14.07
C TRP A 785 -13.98 -1.37 -14.82
N ALA A 786 -15.15 -0.75 -14.90
CA ALA A 786 -16.33 -1.29 -15.57
C ALA A 786 -16.78 -0.42 -16.76
N ASN A 787 -16.47 0.89 -16.76
CA ASN A 787 -16.95 1.86 -17.73
C ASN A 787 -15.80 2.72 -18.29
N TYR A 788 -15.39 2.51 -19.54
CA TYR A 788 -14.23 3.18 -20.13
C TYR A 788 -14.09 3.02 -21.66
N TYR A 789 -13.30 3.87 -22.30
CA TYR A 789 -12.75 3.60 -23.64
C TYR A 789 -11.44 2.83 -23.54
N THR A 790 -11.21 1.90 -24.47
CA THR A 790 -10.08 0.97 -24.44
C THR A 790 -9.53 0.63 -25.82
N CYS A 791 -8.23 0.28 -25.85
CA CYS A 791 -7.63 -0.51 -26.91
C CYS A 791 -7.67 -2.00 -26.49
N ARG A 792 -8.49 -2.78 -27.19
CA ARG A 792 -8.75 -4.19 -26.88
C ARG A 792 -7.96 -5.11 -27.79
N PHE A 793 -7.24 -6.04 -27.19
CA PHE A 793 -6.48 -7.11 -27.84
C PHE A 793 -7.16 -8.45 -27.65
N ALA A 794 -7.10 -9.31 -28.66
CA ALA A 794 -7.53 -10.70 -28.57
C ALA A 794 -6.55 -11.61 -29.30
N TRP A 795 -6.25 -12.76 -28.70
CA TRP A 795 -5.36 -13.77 -29.27
C TRP A 795 -6.08 -15.13 -29.41
N ASN A 796 -5.43 -16.08 -30.06
CA ASN A 796 -6.07 -17.34 -30.44
C ASN A 796 -6.07 -18.37 -29.30
N ASP A 797 -4.93 -18.56 -28.63
CA ASP A 797 -4.78 -19.58 -27.60
C ASP A 797 -5.27 -19.10 -26.22
N SER A 798 -6.40 -19.66 -25.76
CA SER A 798 -6.92 -19.38 -24.42
C SER A 798 -6.03 -19.90 -23.29
N GLY A 799 -5.09 -20.82 -23.60
CA GLY A 799 -4.10 -21.37 -22.67
C GLY A 799 -2.82 -20.54 -22.56
N ALA A 800 -2.68 -19.46 -23.35
CA ALA A 800 -1.49 -18.61 -23.31
C ALA A 800 -1.25 -18.04 -21.89
N SER A 801 -0.01 -18.13 -21.42
CA SER A 801 0.39 -17.54 -20.15
C SER A 801 0.50 -16.04 -20.31
N ILE A 802 -0.10 -15.29 -19.39
CA ILE A 802 0.00 -13.84 -19.34
C ILE A 802 0.96 -13.47 -18.22
N SER A 803 1.94 -12.63 -18.52
CA SER A 803 2.79 -11.96 -17.54
C SER A 803 2.61 -10.44 -17.64
N ARG A 804 2.80 -9.75 -16.53
CA ARG A 804 2.70 -8.29 -16.41
C ARG A 804 3.89 -7.75 -15.64
N SER A 805 4.16 -6.46 -15.76
CA SER A 805 5.08 -5.78 -14.85
C SER A 805 4.41 -5.39 -13.54
N LEU A 806 5.16 -5.44 -12.45
CA LEU A 806 4.84 -4.84 -11.15
C LEU A 806 6.16 -4.36 -10.55
N ARG A 807 6.31 -3.06 -10.29
CA ARG A 807 7.58 -2.43 -9.90
C ARG A 807 8.79 -2.97 -10.71
N GLN A 808 8.68 -2.93 -12.04
CA GLN A 808 9.73 -3.37 -12.96
C GLN A 808 10.15 -4.85 -12.80
N GLN A 809 9.30 -5.71 -12.22
CA GLN A 809 9.48 -7.17 -12.17
C GLN A 809 8.36 -7.87 -12.94
N ALA A 810 8.67 -9.00 -13.59
CA ALA A 810 7.71 -9.77 -14.37
C ALA A 810 6.97 -10.78 -13.49
N PHE A 811 5.64 -10.70 -13.38
CA PHE A 811 4.84 -11.68 -12.66
C PHE A 811 3.72 -12.26 -13.50
N ALA A 812 3.32 -13.50 -13.20
CA ALA A 812 2.14 -14.11 -13.81
C ALA A 812 0.87 -13.32 -13.48
N ALA A 813 0.02 -13.09 -14.48
CA ALA A 813 -1.23 -12.35 -14.37
C ALA A 813 -2.43 -13.30 -14.40
N ARG A 814 -3.09 -13.49 -13.24
CA ARG A 814 -4.27 -14.37 -13.10
C ARG A 814 -5.59 -13.61 -12.92
N GLY A 815 -5.54 -12.42 -12.31
CA GLY A 815 -6.72 -11.59 -12.02
C GLY A 815 -7.33 -10.90 -13.25
N GLN A 816 -8.51 -10.31 -13.05
CA GLN A 816 -9.17 -9.50 -14.09
C GLN A 816 -8.61 -8.08 -14.18
N ARG A 817 -8.24 -7.47 -13.04
CA ARG A 817 -7.64 -6.14 -12.97
C ARG A 817 -6.12 -6.30 -12.91
N LEU A 818 -5.42 -5.60 -13.78
CA LEU A 818 -3.97 -5.65 -13.91
C LEU A 818 -3.43 -4.22 -13.94
N GLU A 819 -2.45 -3.94 -13.10
CA GLU A 819 -1.67 -2.71 -13.10
C GLU A 819 -0.27 -3.03 -13.61
N SER A 820 0.18 -2.35 -14.67
CA SER A 820 1.36 -2.77 -15.44
C SER A 820 1.88 -1.69 -16.40
N PRO A 821 2.56 -0.63 -15.91
CA PRO A 821 3.00 0.49 -16.75
C PRO A 821 4.07 0.13 -17.80
N ASP A 822 4.87 -0.92 -17.57
CA ASP A 822 5.97 -1.29 -18.48
C ASP A 822 5.52 -2.15 -19.66
N PHE A 823 4.92 -3.32 -19.38
CA PHE A 823 4.57 -4.30 -20.40
C PHE A 823 3.52 -5.30 -19.92
N ILE A 824 2.75 -5.83 -20.86
CA ILE A 824 2.00 -7.08 -20.68
C ILE A 824 2.43 -8.04 -21.78
N GLU A 825 2.77 -9.26 -21.41
CA GLU A 825 3.17 -10.28 -22.35
C GLU A 825 2.17 -11.43 -22.38
N VAL A 826 1.85 -11.85 -23.60
CA VAL A 826 1.08 -13.04 -23.90
C VAL A 826 2.03 -14.05 -24.56
N ALA A 827 2.37 -15.10 -23.83
CA ALA A 827 3.23 -16.17 -24.31
C ALA A 827 2.41 -17.44 -24.56
N GLU A 828 2.29 -17.85 -25.82
CA GLU A 828 1.68 -19.14 -26.20
C GLU A 828 2.66 -20.30 -25.97
N ASN A 829 3.96 -20.04 -26.18
CA ASN A 829 5.08 -20.90 -25.80
C ASN A 829 6.38 -20.08 -25.75
N ALA A 830 7.51 -20.74 -25.50
CA ALA A 830 8.82 -20.10 -25.37
C ALA A 830 9.26 -19.28 -26.61
N GLU A 831 8.78 -19.63 -27.81
CA GLU A 831 9.13 -18.95 -29.07
C GLU A 831 8.01 -18.04 -29.62
N LEU A 832 6.81 -18.10 -29.04
CA LEU A 832 5.63 -17.36 -29.48
C LEU A 832 5.21 -16.39 -28.38
N ARG A 833 5.83 -15.22 -28.39
CA ARG A 833 5.62 -14.17 -27.39
C ARG A 833 5.10 -12.91 -28.09
N THR A 834 4.03 -12.34 -27.54
CA THR A 834 3.48 -11.06 -27.98
C THR A 834 3.50 -10.11 -26.79
N THR A 835 4.33 -9.07 -26.86
CA THR A 835 4.51 -8.13 -25.76
C THR A 835 3.88 -6.80 -26.10
N ILE A 836 2.91 -6.38 -25.32
CA ILE A 836 2.22 -5.10 -25.41
C ILE A 836 2.98 -4.13 -24.49
N LEU A 837 3.52 -3.07 -25.06
CA LEU A 837 4.11 -1.95 -24.33
C LEU A 837 3.08 -0.82 -24.28
N PRO A 838 2.47 -0.56 -23.12
CA PRO A 838 1.43 0.44 -22.97
C PRO A 838 1.98 1.86 -22.80
N ASN A 839 3.31 2.02 -22.81
CA ASN A 839 4.01 3.30 -22.73
C ASN A 839 3.61 4.11 -21.49
N GLY A 840 3.62 3.46 -20.33
CA GLY A 840 3.27 4.06 -19.04
C GLY A 840 1.78 4.09 -18.70
N LEU A 841 0.86 3.69 -19.61
CA LEU A 841 -0.54 3.51 -19.23
C LEU A 841 -0.65 2.31 -18.29
N PRO A 842 -1.10 2.49 -17.03
CA PRO A 842 -0.94 1.46 -16.01
C PRO A 842 -2.08 0.44 -15.98
N CYS A 843 -3.31 0.79 -16.37
CA CYS A 843 -4.48 -0.01 -16.05
C CYS A 843 -4.96 -0.88 -17.22
N HIS A 844 -5.10 -2.18 -16.98
CA HIS A 844 -5.54 -3.16 -17.96
C HIS A 844 -6.55 -4.13 -17.37
N ARG A 845 -7.54 -4.52 -18.16
CA ARG A 845 -8.54 -5.50 -17.77
C ARG A 845 -8.44 -6.75 -18.64
N ARG A 846 -8.25 -7.91 -18.02
CA ARG A 846 -8.50 -9.19 -18.68
C ARG A 846 -10.01 -9.38 -18.81
N SER A 847 -10.54 -9.09 -20.00
CA SER A 847 -11.98 -9.12 -20.26
C SER A 847 -12.52 -10.53 -20.55
N ASP A 848 -11.66 -11.44 -20.99
CA ASP A 848 -11.92 -12.86 -21.23
C ASP A 848 -10.58 -13.64 -21.13
N HIS A 849 -10.60 -14.97 -21.17
CA HIS A 849 -9.41 -15.81 -21.14
C HIS A 849 -8.40 -15.49 -22.24
N ARG A 850 -8.89 -14.98 -23.38
CA ARG A 850 -8.11 -14.65 -24.58
C ARG A 850 -8.18 -13.17 -24.98
N MET A 851 -8.62 -12.30 -24.07
CA MET A 851 -8.83 -10.88 -24.36
C MET A 851 -8.31 -9.98 -23.25
N LEU A 852 -7.69 -8.88 -23.66
CA LEU A 852 -7.12 -7.87 -22.77
C LEU A 852 -7.50 -6.48 -23.26
N ASP A 853 -7.96 -5.66 -22.35
CA ASP A 853 -8.34 -4.27 -22.57
C ASP A 853 -7.26 -3.39 -21.94
N THR A 854 -6.56 -2.55 -22.71
CA THR A 854 -5.77 -1.44 -22.15
C THR A 854 -6.68 -0.23 -22.01
N ILE A 855 -6.89 0.23 -20.78
CA ILE A 855 -7.83 1.31 -20.47
C ILE A 855 -7.21 2.65 -20.90
N LEU A 856 -7.96 3.45 -21.67
CA LEU A 856 -7.48 4.70 -22.25
C LEU A 856 -8.18 5.93 -21.66
N ILE A 857 -9.51 5.88 -21.52
CA ILE A 857 -10.31 7.01 -21.03
C ILE A 857 -11.30 6.51 -19.99
N VAL A 858 -11.18 7.04 -18.77
CA VAL A 858 -12.06 6.85 -17.60
C VAL A 858 -12.73 8.18 -17.24
N PRO A 859 -13.66 8.23 -16.26
CA PRO A 859 -14.20 9.51 -15.80
C PRO A 859 -13.07 10.46 -15.35
N GLY A 860 -13.17 11.74 -15.69
CA GLY A 860 -12.14 12.75 -15.36
C GLY A 860 -10.95 12.84 -16.34
N GLU A 861 -10.73 11.84 -17.19
CA GLU A 861 -9.54 11.75 -18.07
C GLU A 861 -9.47 12.86 -19.13
N LYS A 862 -8.29 13.47 -19.30
CA LYS A 862 -8.07 14.58 -20.25
C LYS A 862 -7.31 14.16 -21.50
N SER A 863 -6.52 13.09 -21.43
CA SER A 863 -5.77 12.59 -22.59
C SER A 863 -6.71 12.08 -23.68
N ARG A 864 -6.41 12.42 -24.94
CA ARG A 864 -7.15 11.96 -26.12
C ARG A 864 -6.26 11.24 -27.13
N LYS A 865 -4.94 11.29 -26.92
CA LYS A 865 -3.92 10.69 -27.77
C LYS A 865 -3.17 9.65 -26.99
N PHE A 866 -3.05 8.47 -27.58
CA PHE A 866 -2.46 7.30 -26.93
C PHE A 866 -1.53 6.60 -27.91
N LYS A 867 -0.48 5.99 -27.38
CA LYS A 867 0.47 5.19 -28.14
C LYS A 867 0.66 3.85 -27.45
N ILE A 868 0.50 2.77 -28.21
CA ILE A 868 0.82 1.41 -27.76
C ILE A 868 1.73 0.77 -28.80
N SER A 869 2.75 0.07 -28.32
CA SER A 869 3.67 -0.69 -29.17
C SER A 869 3.46 -2.17 -28.93
N VAL A 870 3.46 -3.00 -29.96
CA VAL A 870 3.40 -4.46 -29.84
C VAL A 870 4.65 -5.07 -30.42
N LEU A 871 5.43 -5.76 -29.58
CA LEU A 871 6.62 -6.49 -29.97
C LEU A 871 6.30 -7.95 -30.27
N VAL A 872 6.98 -8.51 -31.26
CA VAL A 872 6.80 -9.89 -31.72
C VAL A 872 8.08 -10.68 -31.42
N ASP A 873 7.94 -11.70 -30.59
CA ASP A 873 9.01 -12.60 -30.14
C ASP A 873 10.16 -11.87 -29.41
N ASP A 874 9.82 -10.87 -28.60
CA ASP A 874 10.80 -10.23 -27.71
C ASP A 874 11.02 -11.08 -26.44
N PRO A 875 12.26 -11.49 -26.13
CA PRO A 875 12.51 -12.40 -25.01
C PRO A 875 12.60 -11.70 -23.65
N HIS A 876 12.78 -10.37 -23.61
CA HIS A 876 13.08 -9.61 -22.40
C HIS A 876 12.24 -8.34 -22.34
N PRO A 877 10.96 -8.46 -21.97
CA PRO A 877 9.97 -7.41 -22.18
C PRO A 877 10.25 -6.14 -21.37
N LEU A 878 10.79 -6.24 -20.14
CA LEU A 878 11.14 -5.07 -19.34
C LEU A 878 12.23 -4.23 -20.02
N ALA A 879 13.32 -4.88 -20.46
CA ALA A 879 14.44 -4.20 -21.09
C ALA A 879 13.98 -3.42 -22.35
N SER A 880 13.05 -4.02 -23.09
CA SER A 880 12.40 -3.39 -24.24
C SER A 880 11.43 -2.26 -23.86
N ALA A 881 10.67 -2.41 -22.78
CA ALA A 881 9.77 -1.40 -22.25
C ALA A 881 10.52 -0.14 -21.80
N MET A 882 11.58 -0.31 -21.00
CA MET A 882 12.43 0.80 -20.55
C MET A 882 13.08 1.52 -21.74
N ALA A 883 13.54 0.75 -22.73
CA ALA A 883 14.08 1.32 -23.96
C ALA A 883 13.01 2.04 -24.81
N ASP A 884 11.76 1.61 -24.81
CA ASP A 884 10.69 2.32 -25.54
C ASP A 884 10.28 3.62 -24.85
N ALA A 885 10.28 3.63 -23.50
CA ALA A 885 9.92 4.80 -22.71
C ALA A 885 10.83 6.00 -22.97
N VAL A 886 12.13 5.76 -23.25
CA VAL A 886 13.10 6.82 -23.60
C VAL A 886 13.76 6.56 -24.97
N PRO A 887 13.33 7.29 -26.01
CA PRO A 887 13.94 7.16 -27.34
C PRO A 887 15.40 7.63 -27.33
N PRO A 888 16.23 7.20 -28.31
CA PRO A 888 17.59 7.71 -28.45
C PRO A 888 17.62 9.23 -28.66
N TYR A 889 18.62 9.91 -28.11
CA TYR A 889 18.82 11.33 -28.36
C TYR A 889 19.46 11.56 -29.73
N VAL A 890 19.06 12.63 -30.41
CA VAL A 890 19.57 13.03 -31.72
C VAL A 890 20.10 14.44 -31.62
N ILE A 891 21.41 14.60 -31.78
CA ILE A 891 22.11 15.85 -31.50
C ILE A 891 22.80 16.32 -32.78
N PRO A 892 22.33 17.40 -33.42
CA PRO A 892 23.06 18.07 -34.49
C PRO A 892 24.39 18.62 -33.97
N VAL A 893 25.46 18.41 -34.72
CA VAL A 893 26.82 18.87 -34.36
C VAL A 893 27.54 19.45 -35.57
N ASP A 894 28.40 20.43 -35.33
CA ASP A 894 29.21 21.10 -36.37
C ASP A 894 30.65 20.55 -36.48
N SER A 895 31.02 19.65 -35.57
CA SER A 895 32.33 19.01 -35.52
C SER A 895 32.18 17.50 -35.51
N ALA A 896 33.12 16.81 -36.15
CA ALA A 896 33.17 15.36 -36.17
C ALA A 896 34.02 14.82 -35.01
N PRO A 897 33.71 13.62 -34.46
CA PRO A 897 34.55 12.97 -33.46
C PRO A 897 36.00 12.82 -33.93
N ALA A 898 36.95 12.96 -33.00
CA ALA A 898 38.38 12.94 -33.31
C ALA A 898 38.90 11.55 -33.71
N THR A 899 38.39 10.49 -33.07
CA THR A 899 38.95 9.13 -33.16
C THR A 899 37.97 8.11 -33.70
N THR A 900 36.76 8.06 -33.13
CA THR A 900 35.83 6.95 -33.35
C THR A 900 34.42 7.48 -33.66
N GLN A 901 33.80 6.91 -34.70
CA GLN A 901 32.46 7.29 -35.14
C GLN A 901 31.34 6.56 -34.38
N SER A 902 31.64 5.51 -33.61
CA SER A 902 30.68 4.83 -32.74
C SER A 902 31.38 4.05 -31.63
N ALA A 903 30.90 4.16 -30.40
CA ALA A 903 31.45 3.44 -29.24
C ALA A 903 30.34 3.08 -28.24
N TRP A 904 30.52 1.99 -27.50
CA TRP A 904 29.75 1.67 -26.29
C TRP A 904 30.39 2.35 -25.08
N LEU A 905 29.60 2.67 -24.04
CA LEU A 905 30.13 3.27 -22.80
C LEU A 905 29.79 2.48 -21.55
N VAL A 906 28.60 1.90 -21.48
CA VAL A 906 28.18 1.01 -20.40
C VAL A 906 27.39 -0.14 -20.98
N GLN A 907 27.70 -1.35 -20.54
CA GLN A 907 27.07 -2.57 -21.01
C GLN A 907 26.71 -3.47 -19.82
N LEU A 908 25.46 -3.94 -19.83
CA LEU A 908 24.95 -4.89 -18.85
C LEU A 908 24.40 -6.13 -19.57
N GLN A 909 24.80 -7.31 -19.11
CA GLN A 909 24.30 -8.59 -19.59
C GLN A 909 24.09 -9.55 -18.42
N PRO A 910 23.20 -10.55 -18.52
CA PRO A 910 22.21 -10.76 -19.58
C PRO A 910 21.04 -9.75 -19.52
N ARG A 911 20.17 -9.77 -20.55
CA ARG A 911 19.12 -8.75 -20.76
C ARG A 911 17.91 -8.85 -19.81
N ASN A 912 17.79 -9.93 -19.05
CA ASN A 912 16.84 -10.03 -17.94
C ASN A 912 17.30 -9.24 -16.70
N VAL A 913 18.52 -8.69 -16.72
CA VAL A 913 19.02 -7.75 -15.71
C VAL A 913 19.01 -6.34 -16.29
N SER A 914 18.29 -5.43 -15.63
CA SER A 914 18.17 -4.03 -16.02
C SER A 914 19.00 -3.13 -15.09
N MET A 915 19.64 -2.11 -15.65
CA MET A 915 20.19 -1.00 -14.86
C MET A 915 19.08 0.00 -14.62
N LEU A 916 18.76 0.23 -13.36
CA LEU A 916 17.73 1.18 -12.94
C LEU A 916 18.31 2.59 -12.86
N GLN A 917 19.50 2.74 -12.27
CA GLN A 917 20.15 4.02 -12.04
C GLN A 917 21.68 3.90 -12.14
N LEU A 918 22.30 4.99 -12.56
CA LEU A 918 23.74 5.25 -12.51
C LEU A 918 23.92 6.60 -11.81
N LEU A 919 24.39 6.59 -10.56
CA LEU A 919 24.40 7.75 -9.67
C LEU A 919 25.77 7.94 -8.99
N PRO A 920 26.08 9.16 -8.52
CA PRO A 920 27.22 9.38 -7.63
C PRO A 920 27.02 8.64 -6.29
N ALA A 921 28.10 8.11 -5.70
CA ALA A 921 28.01 7.39 -4.41
C ALA A 921 27.90 8.29 -3.18
N GLU A 922 28.12 9.62 -3.32
CA GLU A 922 28.04 10.61 -2.23
C GLU A 922 26.65 10.73 -1.58
N GLY A 923 25.60 10.17 -2.21
CA GLY A 923 24.23 10.15 -1.67
C GLY A 923 23.83 8.89 -0.89
N LEU A 924 24.73 7.92 -0.70
CA LEU A 924 24.43 6.79 0.20
C LEU A 924 24.64 7.25 1.65
N PRO A 925 23.66 7.08 2.54
CA PRO A 925 23.81 7.49 3.94
C PRO A 925 24.94 6.65 4.56
N LEU A 926 26.10 7.26 4.78
CA LEU A 926 27.16 6.64 5.58
C LEU A 926 26.64 6.57 7.02
N VAL A 927 26.07 5.43 7.41
CA VAL A 927 25.62 5.22 8.79
C VAL A 927 26.87 5.08 9.65
N ASP A 928 27.21 6.11 10.42
CA ASP A 928 28.03 5.98 11.63
C ASP A 928 27.21 5.15 12.64
N ASP A 929 27.33 3.83 12.61
CA ASP A 929 26.84 3.01 13.73
C ASP A 929 27.84 3.13 14.88
N ASP A 930 27.34 3.41 16.08
CA ASP A 930 28.00 3.51 17.41
C ASP A 930 28.75 2.22 17.86
N SER A 931 29.17 1.37 16.92
CA SER A 931 30.03 0.22 17.15
C SER A 931 31.50 0.63 17.10
N ASP A 932 32.32 0.07 17.99
CA ASP A 932 33.80 0.11 17.98
C ASP A 932 34.44 -0.52 16.71
N GLU A 933 33.74 -0.52 15.56
CA GLU A 933 34.22 -0.99 14.27
C GLU A 933 34.97 0.12 13.51
N PRO A 934 36.00 -0.23 12.72
CA PRO A 934 36.91 0.74 12.12
C PRO A 934 36.21 1.68 11.14
N GLU A 935 36.73 2.92 11.05
CA GLU A 935 36.37 3.97 10.07
C GLU A 935 35.82 3.37 8.76
N GLN A 936 34.53 3.60 8.47
CA GLN A 936 33.94 3.18 7.20
C GLN A 936 34.72 3.80 6.03
N PRO A 937 35.00 3.05 4.96
CA PRO A 937 35.72 3.59 3.81
C PRO A 937 34.92 4.76 3.21
N THR A 938 35.54 5.92 3.07
CA THR A 938 34.95 7.06 2.37
C THR A 938 34.81 6.71 0.89
N PHE A 939 33.56 6.51 0.44
CA PHE A 939 33.22 6.26 -0.96
C PHE A 939 33.13 7.54 -1.80
N ALA A 940 33.58 8.68 -1.27
CA ALA A 940 33.83 9.89 -2.05
C ALA A 940 34.69 9.49 -3.26
N ASP A 941 34.20 9.72 -4.48
CA ASP A 941 34.76 9.27 -5.78
C ASP A 941 34.25 7.95 -6.36
N SER A 942 33.29 7.27 -5.71
CA SER A 942 32.67 6.05 -6.27
C SER A 942 31.43 6.36 -7.11
N VAL A 943 31.13 5.49 -8.07
CA VAL A 943 29.87 5.52 -8.83
C VAL A 943 28.99 4.36 -8.40
N ALA A 944 27.76 4.66 -8.03
CA ALA A 944 26.75 3.67 -7.68
C ALA A 944 25.97 3.23 -8.92
N VAL A 945 25.87 1.91 -9.12
CA VAL A 945 25.06 1.28 -10.17
C VAL A 945 24.00 0.44 -9.50
N ARG A 946 22.73 0.76 -9.77
CA ARG A 946 21.59 -0.02 -9.27
C ARG A 946 21.07 -0.93 -10.36
N VAL A 947 21.02 -2.22 -10.09
CA VAL A 947 20.61 -3.26 -11.03
C VAL A 947 19.46 -4.10 -10.46
N LEU A 948 18.62 -4.65 -11.34
CA LEU A 948 17.47 -5.47 -10.99
C LEU A 948 17.39 -6.69 -11.91
N GLU A 949 17.31 -7.88 -11.34
CA GLU A 949 16.88 -9.09 -12.06
C GLU A 949 15.35 -9.10 -12.16
N ALA A 950 14.82 -9.17 -13.37
CA ALA A 950 13.41 -8.87 -13.63
C ALA A 950 12.53 -10.10 -13.87
N GLU A 951 13.10 -11.28 -14.12
CA GLU A 951 12.37 -12.45 -14.64
C GLU A 951 12.28 -13.61 -13.62
N GLY A 952 12.84 -13.44 -12.42
CA GLY A 952 12.85 -14.45 -11.38
C GLY A 952 13.90 -15.54 -11.59
N ILE A 953 14.92 -15.26 -12.41
CA ILE A 953 15.94 -16.23 -12.81
C ILE A 953 17.28 -15.82 -12.19
N ALA A 954 17.79 -16.64 -11.27
CA ALA A 954 19.13 -16.43 -10.70
C ALA A 954 20.21 -16.44 -11.78
N VAL A 955 21.11 -15.46 -11.73
CA VAL A 955 22.07 -15.20 -12.80
C VAL A 955 23.29 -14.44 -12.29
N THR A 956 24.42 -14.53 -13.00
CA THR A 956 25.55 -13.61 -12.79
C THR A 956 25.52 -12.55 -13.87
N ALA A 957 25.26 -11.30 -13.47
CA ALA A 957 25.29 -10.18 -14.37
C ALA A 957 26.73 -9.70 -14.60
N ASN A 958 27.04 -9.33 -15.84
CA ASN A 958 28.33 -8.79 -16.25
C ASN A 958 28.12 -7.30 -16.54
N LEU A 959 28.73 -6.45 -15.72
CA LEU A 959 28.74 -5.01 -15.90
C LEU A 959 30.11 -4.56 -16.42
N GLN A 960 30.11 -3.87 -17.55
CA GLN A 960 31.31 -3.31 -18.17
C GLN A 960 31.11 -1.82 -18.41
N LEU A 961 32.15 -1.04 -18.12
CA LEU A 961 32.23 0.38 -18.46
C LEU A 961 33.44 0.62 -19.38
N PHE A 962 33.40 1.70 -20.14
CA PHE A 962 34.51 2.10 -21.03
C PHE A 962 35.80 2.43 -20.27
N ILE A 963 35.69 2.75 -18.99
CA ILE A 963 36.80 2.85 -18.04
C ILE A 963 36.71 1.65 -17.10
N GLU A 964 37.75 0.82 -17.09
CA GLU A 964 37.77 -0.41 -16.29
C GLU A 964 37.85 -0.06 -14.79
N PRO A 965 36.83 -0.40 -13.97
CA PRO A 965 36.92 -0.21 -12.53
C PRO A 965 38.00 -1.12 -11.94
N GLN A 966 38.73 -0.64 -10.94
CA GLN A 966 39.71 -1.43 -10.19
C GLN A 966 39.06 -2.25 -9.08
N ARG A 967 37.96 -1.74 -8.51
CA ARG A 967 37.26 -2.37 -7.39
C ARG A 967 35.75 -2.19 -7.53
N ALA A 968 35.00 -3.20 -7.09
CA ALA A 968 33.55 -3.15 -7.05
C ALA A 968 33.03 -3.74 -5.73
N THR A 969 32.07 -3.06 -5.09
CA THR A 969 31.54 -3.46 -3.77
C THR A 969 30.03 -3.43 -3.80
N ARG A 970 29.36 -4.51 -3.35
CA ARG A 970 27.91 -4.51 -3.15
C ARG A 970 27.58 -3.87 -1.81
N VAL A 971 26.58 -3.01 -1.81
CA VAL A 971 26.07 -2.35 -0.61
C VAL A 971 24.55 -2.55 -0.49
N ASP A 972 24.03 -2.45 0.73
CA ASP A 972 22.60 -2.30 0.96
C ASP A 972 22.13 -0.87 0.63
N LEU A 973 20.85 -0.54 0.90
CA LEU A 973 20.34 0.81 0.63
C LEU A 973 20.79 1.83 1.69
N LEU A 974 21.45 1.36 2.75
CA LEU A 974 22.08 2.19 3.77
C LEU A 974 23.59 2.35 3.52
N GLY A 975 24.09 1.97 2.34
CA GLY A 975 25.52 2.06 2.02
C GLY A 975 26.41 1.09 2.79
N ARG A 976 25.85 0.19 3.62
CA ARG A 976 26.63 -0.80 4.37
C ARG A 976 27.15 -1.87 3.41
N VAL A 977 28.43 -2.20 3.54
CA VAL A 977 29.10 -3.19 2.69
C VAL A 977 28.54 -4.59 2.95
N ILE A 978 28.05 -5.24 1.90
CA ILE A 978 27.59 -6.63 1.94
C ILE A 978 28.74 -7.57 1.56
N ASP A 979 29.30 -7.39 0.37
CA ASP A 979 30.41 -8.17 -0.15
C ASP A 979 31.22 -7.40 -1.21
N GLU A 980 32.48 -7.79 -1.38
CA GLU A 980 33.33 -7.31 -2.48
C GLU A 980 33.13 -8.20 -3.71
N LEU A 981 32.95 -7.59 -4.88
CA LEU A 981 32.63 -8.27 -6.12
C LEU A 981 33.88 -8.55 -6.95
N GLU A 982 33.86 -9.64 -7.70
CA GLU A 982 34.98 -10.01 -8.57
C GLU A 982 35.03 -9.11 -9.81
N VAL A 983 36.22 -8.58 -10.10
CA VAL A 983 36.51 -7.82 -11.33
C VAL A 983 37.47 -8.62 -12.21
N VAL A 984 36.99 -9.11 -13.34
CA VAL A 984 37.75 -9.95 -14.29
C VAL A 984 37.90 -9.21 -15.61
N ASN A 985 39.13 -8.85 -15.99
CA ASN A 985 39.42 -8.10 -17.22
C ASN A 985 38.52 -6.84 -17.37
N GLY A 986 38.43 -6.02 -16.31
CA GLY A 986 37.60 -4.82 -16.27
C GLY A 986 36.08 -5.07 -16.24
N THR A 987 35.64 -6.32 -16.10
CA THR A 987 34.22 -6.71 -16.01
C THR A 987 33.86 -7.02 -14.56
N VAL A 988 32.85 -6.34 -14.03
CA VAL A 988 32.32 -6.62 -12.69
C VAL A 988 31.29 -7.75 -12.79
N LEU A 989 31.52 -8.82 -12.01
CA LEU A 989 30.63 -9.97 -11.93
C LEU A 989 29.68 -9.79 -10.73
N ILE A 990 28.38 -9.70 -11.00
CA ILE A 990 27.34 -9.46 -10.00
C ILE A 990 26.46 -10.71 -9.90
N PRO A 991 26.71 -11.65 -8.97
CA PRO A 991 25.81 -12.77 -8.73
C PRO A 991 24.49 -12.26 -8.12
N MET A 992 23.38 -12.62 -8.75
CA MET A 992 22.02 -12.17 -8.41
C MET A 992 21.08 -13.38 -8.28
N ARG A 993 20.23 -13.35 -7.25
CA ARG A 993 19.05 -14.23 -7.16
C ARG A 993 17.96 -13.73 -8.12
N GLY A 994 16.98 -14.60 -8.39
CA GLY A 994 15.80 -14.16 -9.14
C GLY A 994 15.09 -13.04 -8.39
N TYR A 995 14.65 -12.00 -9.09
CA TYR A 995 14.01 -10.80 -8.52
C TYR A 995 14.88 -9.96 -7.56
N GLU A 996 16.18 -10.23 -7.49
CA GLU A 996 17.09 -9.45 -6.64
C GLU A 996 17.31 -8.05 -7.23
N MET A 997 17.26 -7.03 -6.37
CA MET A 997 17.80 -5.70 -6.65
C MET A 997 19.16 -5.56 -5.97
N ALA A 998 20.18 -5.03 -6.63
CA ALA A 998 21.49 -4.80 -6.01
C ALA A 998 22.02 -3.39 -6.32
N THR A 999 22.72 -2.80 -5.35
CA THR A 999 23.49 -1.57 -5.52
C THR A 999 24.97 -1.93 -5.48
N VAL A 1000 25.72 -1.50 -6.50
CA VAL A 1000 27.15 -1.77 -6.67
C VAL A 1000 27.91 -0.46 -6.76
N LEU A 1001 28.91 -0.28 -5.90
CA LEU A 1001 29.85 0.83 -5.93
C LEU A 1001 31.07 0.46 -6.78
N LEU A 1002 31.41 1.33 -7.73
CA LEU A 1002 32.55 1.21 -8.63
C LEU A 1002 33.63 2.23 -8.29
N GLN A 1003 34.89 1.79 -8.27
CA GLN A 1003 36.06 2.61 -7.94
C GLN A 1003 37.16 2.41 -8.99
N TRP A 1004 37.89 3.48 -9.34
CA TRP A 1004 38.90 3.51 -10.39
C TRP A 1004 40.31 3.82 -9.92
#